data_AF-A0A9E1YZ19-F1
#
_entry.id   AF-A0A9E1YZ19-F1
#
_cell.length_a   1.000
_cell.length_b   1.000
_cell.length_c   1.000
_cell.angle_alpha   90.00
_cell.angle_beta   90.00
_cell.angle_gamma   90.00
#
_symmetry.space_group_name_H-M   'P 1'
#
loop_
_entity.id
_entity.type
_entity.pdbx_description
1 polymer ?
#
loop_
_entity_poly.entity_id
_entity_poly.type
_entity_poly.pdbx_seq_one_letter_code
_entity_poly.pdbx_strand_id
1 'polypeptide(L)'
;MFVSTLLSLSLLVMPSSFTIEKNKKTPIEVVQFNGVTIELKQELFQHVLVEDSVYLHNFPLGNESEVKLILTKFEAFTQGAEVVKASMNFEGKAVHRALPRPNISFFKGAIEGDPSSRVFLAVGEHTTNGIIESNGNTYVVAKNADAGWTTVYNLSNVDPDKMNWADFVCGVAETPQPRSAFKGRGQLRGAGCNALQVAIDTDHEFTSELFDGNTAASSEYAASLVAAMSTIFITNVDVQVHVSFLRLWESANDPWSAETTGEQLPQFREYWETEMEATPRHLAHLFSGRHLGGGIAYVGAVCSSYGYAVSGSLNGSFPLPLEDYSHNNWDIIVVAHETGHNCGTWHTHNYIPAIDNCGNDDCAGALGATIMSYCHLCSGGLSNIVLDFDPRVQTTIENYLGGEISCSLACDASLVGVCCIGESCNESTISECENTSGVFLGSGTSCETASCNPQVGACCTGVAGDCEELLISDCSNIGGIFIGYLTQCEDGYCDADAANACCIDEGCDDLTAEDCVSLGGTWAGIGSSCITGGCEPLENDFCDTAQEVTEGVWNFTTIGATTDDDLFDNETCPSEFLGGVNSDVWFTYNACEEGSLLVSTCGLVNFDTDIVVYEGTCTNMVQVDCNGDGDSCSGYTSELILNVYEGESYLIRVGGFSENSSGSGQLLISGLQCQPDVPCIGDVTGDGSVGVNDLLAIVNHWGEDALVYDVDESGSVDNPDLLLVISNWGSCQ
;
A
#
# COMPACT_ATOMS: atom_id res chain seq x y z
N MET A 1 27.51 41.78 -20.09
CA MET A 1 28.57 41.32 -19.17
C MET A 1 28.12 41.76 -17.79
N PHE A 2 27.54 40.93 -16.95
CA PHE A 2 28.00 39.63 -16.48
C PHE A 2 26.87 38.58 -16.44
N VAL A 3 27.25 37.35 -16.74
CA VAL A 3 26.46 36.12 -16.64
C VAL A 3 26.46 35.70 -15.17
N SER A 4 25.29 35.45 -14.59
CA SER A 4 25.16 34.77 -13.30
C SER A 4 24.88 33.30 -13.58
N THR A 5 25.92 32.48 -13.51
CA THR A 5 25.82 31.02 -13.50
C THR A 5 25.41 30.59 -12.10
N LEU A 6 24.16 30.18 -11.92
CA LEU A 6 23.77 29.33 -10.80
C LEU A 6 24.43 27.96 -11.04
N LEU A 7 25.48 27.64 -10.28
CA LEU A 7 25.91 26.25 -10.12
C LEU A 7 24.83 25.56 -9.29
N SER A 8 24.10 24.65 -9.92
CA SER A 8 23.38 23.59 -9.21
C SER A 8 24.40 22.75 -8.45
N LEU A 9 24.41 22.86 -7.13
CA LEU A 9 25.10 21.92 -6.27
C LEU A 9 24.26 20.64 -6.27
N SER A 10 24.54 19.75 -7.22
CA SER A 10 24.08 18.37 -7.14
C SER A 10 24.77 17.75 -5.91
N LEU A 11 24.04 17.59 -4.80
CA LEU A 11 24.45 16.66 -3.77
C LEU A 11 24.65 15.31 -4.47
N LEU A 12 25.88 14.79 -4.47
CA LEU A 12 26.09 13.39 -4.81
C LEU A 12 25.48 12.58 -3.66
N VAL A 13 24.25 12.11 -3.85
CA VAL A 13 23.71 11.02 -3.03
C VAL A 13 24.66 9.85 -3.23
N MET A 14 25.33 9.42 -2.16
CA MET A 14 26.12 8.20 -2.23
C MET A 14 25.15 7.03 -2.44
N PRO A 15 25.36 6.20 -3.45
CA PRO A 15 24.45 5.10 -3.71
C PRO A 15 24.43 4.13 -2.53
N SER A 16 23.24 3.63 -2.19
CA SER A 16 23.06 2.74 -1.05
C SER A 16 23.79 1.43 -1.29
N SER A 17 24.56 0.96 -0.31
CA SER A 17 25.41 -0.22 -0.45
C SER A 17 25.29 -1.12 0.77
N PHE A 18 24.96 -2.39 0.55
CA PHE A 18 24.69 -3.37 1.60
C PHE A 18 25.48 -4.64 1.34
N THR A 19 25.81 -5.39 2.40
CA THR A 19 26.39 -6.73 2.29
C THR A 19 25.36 -7.75 2.74
N ILE A 20 25.05 -8.72 1.89
CA ILE A 20 24.13 -9.82 2.19
C ILE A 20 24.95 -11.09 2.39
N GLU A 21 24.79 -11.76 3.52
CA GLU A 21 25.47 -13.02 3.80
C GLU A 21 24.48 -14.16 3.96
N LYS A 22 24.92 -15.38 3.62
CA LYS A 22 24.15 -16.58 3.94
C LYS A 22 24.11 -16.83 5.45
N ASN A 23 22.94 -17.21 5.95
CA ASN A 23 22.77 -17.57 7.35
C ASN A 23 23.63 -18.79 7.72
N LYS A 24 24.12 -18.82 8.96
CA LYS A 24 24.95 -19.92 9.49
C LYS A 24 24.21 -21.25 9.54
N LYS A 25 22.87 -21.24 9.57
CA LYS A 25 22.02 -22.43 9.58
C LYS A 25 20.97 -22.29 8.49
N THR A 26 20.94 -23.26 7.59
CA THR A 26 19.91 -23.39 6.57
C THR A 26 19.04 -24.61 6.89
N PRO A 27 17.71 -24.50 6.88
CA PRO A 27 16.80 -25.63 7.11
C PRO A 27 17.03 -26.77 6.11
N ILE A 28 16.78 -28.01 6.53
CA ILE A 28 17.04 -29.19 5.69
C ILE A 28 16.19 -29.19 4.41
N GLU A 29 15.01 -28.59 4.48
CA GLU A 29 14.06 -28.41 3.39
C GLU A 29 14.59 -27.52 2.27
N VAL A 30 15.57 -26.67 2.57
CA VAL A 30 16.23 -25.76 1.63
C VAL A 30 17.56 -26.37 1.17
N VAL A 31 18.29 -27.01 2.09
CA VAL A 31 19.56 -27.70 1.79
C VAL A 31 19.36 -28.81 0.75
N GLN A 32 18.21 -29.51 0.77
CA GLN A 32 17.91 -30.58 -0.19
C GLN A 32 17.90 -30.12 -1.67
N PHE A 33 17.75 -28.82 -1.93
CA PHE A 33 17.79 -28.22 -3.27
C PHE A 33 19.02 -27.32 -3.49
N ASN A 34 20.08 -27.54 -2.69
CA ASN A 34 21.31 -26.73 -2.69
C ASN A 34 21.08 -25.23 -2.40
N GLY A 35 19.99 -24.90 -1.72
CA GLY A 35 19.66 -23.53 -1.33
C GLY A 35 20.37 -23.10 -0.05
N VAL A 36 20.29 -21.80 0.21
CA VAL A 36 20.73 -21.14 1.45
C VAL A 36 19.59 -20.29 2.00
N THR A 37 19.68 -19.94 3.28
CA THR A 37 18.83 -18.87 3.84
C THR A 37 19.64 -17.59 3.94
N ILE A 38 18.98 -16.45 3.75
CA ILE A 38 19.55 -15.10 3.86
C ILE A 38 18.64 -14.24 4.74
N GLU A 39 19.17 -13.10 5.16
CA GLU A 39 18.39 -12.06 5.83
C GLU A 39 18.34 -10.82 4.92
N LEU A 40 17.14 -10.50 4.44
CA LEU A 40 16.84 -9.29 3.70
C LEU A 40 15.77 -8.54 4.49
N LYS A 41 16.20 -7.61 5.34
CA LYS A 41 15.29 -6.78 6.12
C LYS A 41 14.78 -5.62 5.28
N GLN A 42 13.48 -5.42 5.32
CA GLN A 42 12.79 -4.37 4.59
C GLN A 42 13.26 -2.96 5.02
N GLU A 43 13.56 -2.76 6.31
CA GLU A 43 14.14 -1.54 6.90
C GLU A 43 15.39 -1.03 6.16
N LEU A 44 16.23 -1.93 5.65
CA LEU A 44 17.45 -1.57 4.91
C LEU A 44 17.15 -0.79 3.62
N PHE A 45 15.94 -0.97 3.06
CA PHE A 45 15.56 -0.49 1.75
C PHE A 45 14.59 0.69 1.78
N GLN A 46 14.02 1.02 2.94
CA GLN A 46 13.02 2.07 3.10
C GLN A 46 13.56 3.45 2.69
N HIS A 47 14.82 3.76 3.03
CA HIS A 47 15.45 5.05 2.75
C HIS A 47 15.99 5.22 1.33
N VAL A 48 15.97 4.15 0.52
CA VAL A 48 16.40 4.24 -0.88
C VAL A 48 15.36 5.02 -1.67
N LEU A 49 15.77 6.09 -2.34
CA LEU A 49 14.87 6.88 -3.18
C LEU A 49 14.61 6.17 -4.52
N VAL A 50 13.49 6.50 -5.17
CA VAL A 50 13.17 5.99 -6.50
C VAL A 50 14.25 6.44 -7.50
N GLU A 51 14.61 5.57 -8.45
CA GLU A 51 15.73 5.70 -9.39
C GLU A 51 17.14 5.70 -8.79
N ASP A 52 17.30 5.64 -7.46
CA ASP A 52 18.62 5.49 -6.85
C ASP A 52 19.19 4.08 -7.10
N SER A 53 20.52 4.04 -7.28
CA SER A 53 21.25 2.78 -7.41
C SER A 53 21.54 2.17 -6.04
N VAL A 54 21.32 0.86 -5.94
CA VAL A 54 21.63 0.03 -4.77
C VAL A 54 22.64 -1.04 -5.15
N TYR A 55 23.66 -1.23 -4.32
CA TYR A 55 24.68 -2.26 -4.49
C TYR A 55 24.54 -3.32 -3.40
N LEU A 56 24.24 -4.57 -3.77
CA LEU A 56 24.24 -5.71 -2.84
C LEU A 56 25.52 -6.52 -3.04
N HIS A 57 26.42 -6.46 -2.06
CA HIS A 57 27.66 -7.21 -2.02
C HIS A 57 27.44 -8.62 -1.43
N ASN A 58 28.24 -9.58 -1.88
CA ASN A 58 28.26 -10.97 -1.42
C ASN A 58 26.93 -11.73 -1.51
N PHE A 59 26.02 -11.29 -2.38
CA PHE A 59 24.71 -11.92 -2.52
C PHE A 59 24.86 -13.39 -2.93
N PRO A 60 24.39 -14.35 -2.12
CA PRO A 60 24.61 -15.76 -2.40
C PRO A 60 23.67 -16.28 -3.49
N LEU A 61 24.22 -16.97 -4.48
CA LEU A 61 23.48 -17.72 -5.51
C LEU A 61 23.45 -19.19 -5.12
N GLY A 62 22.51 -19.55 -4.24
CA GLY A 62 22.48 -20.85 -3.57
C GLY A 62 23.72 -21.06 -2.71
N ASN A 63 24.11 -22.31 -2.49
CA ASN A 63 25.35 -22.62 -1.76
C ASN A 63 26.61 -22.66 -2.68
N GLU A 64 26.49 -22.22 -3.92
CA GLU A 64 27.48 -22.44 -4.98
C GLU A 64 28.45 -21.27 -5.14
N SER A 65 27.93 -20.04 -5.04
CA SER A 65 28.69 -18.83 -5.34
C SER A 65 28.07 -17.59 -4.68
N GLU A 66 28.82 -16.50 -4.68
CA GLU A 66 28.38 -15.18 -4.22
C GLU A 66 28.71 -14.15 -5.31
N VAL A 67 27.82 -13.18 -5.51
CA VAL A 67 27.93 -12.15 -6.56
C VAL A 67 27.66 -10.76 -5.99
N LYS A 68 27.97 -9.73 -6.78
CA LYS A 68 27.52 -8.37 -6.49
C LYS A 68 26.36 -8.01 -7.41
N LEU A 69 25.25 -7.55 -6.85
CA LEU A 69 24.09 -7.06 -7.59
C LEU A 69 24.15 -5.53 -7.68
N ILE A 70 23.85 -5.00 -8.86
CA ILE A 70 23.66 -3.58 -9.13
C ILE A 70 22.20 -3.39 -9.46
N LEU A 71 21.47 -2.71 -8.59
CA LEU A 71 20.03 -2.56 -8.64
C LEU A 71 19.64 -1.10 -8.73
N THR A 72 18.44 -0.83 -9.21
CA THR A 72 17.79 0.47 -9.21
C THR A 72 16.40 0.31 -8.64
N LYS A 73 16.03 1.15 -7.67
CA LYS A 73 14.67 1.17 -7.12
C LYS A 73 13.71 1.76 -8.15
N PHE A 74 12.54 1.17 -8.29
CA PHE A 74 11.46 1.75 -9.08
C PHE A 74 10.15 1.68 -8.30
N GLU A 75 9.19 2.50 -8.71
CA GLU A 75 7.90 2.66 -8.03
C GLU A 75 6.82 1.85 -8.73
N ALA A 76 5.93 1.22 -7.94
CA ALA A 76 4.78 0.49 -8.48
C ALA A 76 3.49 1.30 -8.42
N PHE A 77 3.43 2.34 -7.59
CA PHE A 77 2.27 3.20 -7.41
C PHE A 77 2.47 4.57 -8.06
N THR A 78 1.37 5.19 -8.51
CA THR A 78 1.41 6.62 -8.82
C THR A 78 1.56 7.43 -7.52
N GLN A 79 2.03 8.67 -7.60
CA GLN A 79 2.18 9.51 -6.40
C GLN A 79 0.85 9.73 -5.66
N GLY A 80 -0.29 9.75 -6.36
CA GLY A 80 -1.63 9.96 -5.79
C GLY A 80 -2.46 8.69 -5.58
N ALA A 81 -1.89 7.49 -5.76
CA ALA A 81 -2.64 6.26 -5.60
C ALA A 81 -3.17 6.06 -4.17
N GLU A 82 -4.46 5.77 -4.08
CA GLU A 82 -5.14 5.39 -2.84
C GLU A 82 -5.19 3.87 -2.72
N VAL A 83 -5.03 3.39 -1.48
CA VAL A 83 -5.29 1.99 -1.12
C VAL A 83 -6.45 2.00 -0.15
N VAL A 84 -7.49 1.21 -0.42
CA VAL A 84 -8.69 1.15 0.42
C VAL A 84 -9.08 -0.29 0.72
N LYS A 85 -9.63 -0.51 1.91
CA LYS A 85 -10.41 -1.69 2.27
C LYS A 85 -11.88 -1.40 1.98
N ALA A 86 -12.63 -2.37 1.48
CA ALA A 86 -14.04 -2.19 1.13
C ALA A 86 -14.94 -3.32 1.63
N SER A 87 -16.16 -2.94 1.99
CA SER A 87 -17.27 -3.82 2.39
C SER A 87 -18.59 -3.26 1.86
N MET A 88 -19.62 -4.11 1.74
CA MET A 88 -20.97 -3.64 1.41
C MET A 88 -21.78 -3.34 2.67
N ASN A 89 -22.50 -2.22 2.64
CA ASN A 89 -23.53 -1.90 3.63
C ASN A 89 -24.84 -2.69 3.36
N PHE A 90 -25.86 -2.57 4.22
CA PHE A 90 -27.15 -3.31 4.15
C PHE A 90 -28.01 -2.91 2.97
N GLU A 91 -27.68 -1.77 2.36
CA GLU A 91 -28.33 -1.28 1.14
C GLU A 91 -27.65 -1.81 -0.12
N GLY A 92 -26.56 -2.58 0.04
CA GLY A 92 -25.78 -3.13 -1.06
C GLY A 92 -24.84 -2.11 -1.70
N LYS A 93 -24.44 -1.06 -0.97
CA LYS A 93 -23.51 -0.02 -1.43
C LYS A 93 -22.13 -0.19 -0.80
N ALA A 94 -21.08 0.06 -1.58
CA ALA A 94 -19.71 -0.04 -1.11
C ALA A 94 -19.35 1.10 -0.15
N VAL A 95 -18.71 0.72 0.95
CA VAL A 95 -18.07 1.65 1.90
C VAL A 95 -16.56 1.41 1.83
N HIS A 96 -15.77 2.48 1.78
CA HIS A 96 -14.32 2.41 1.69
C HIS A 96 -13.65 2.96 2.95
N ARG A 97 -12.65 2.24 3.46
CA ARG A 97 -11.74 2.70 4.50
C ARG A 97 -10.33 2.84 3.92
N ALA A 98 -9.70 4.00 4.07
CA ALA A 98 -8.34 4.20 3.61
C ALA A 98 -7.37 3.26 4.35
N LEU A 99 -6.42 2.69 3.61
CA LEU A 99 -5.31 1.90 4.12
C LEU A 99 -3.98 2.61 3.79
N PRO A 100 -2.93 2.40 4.61
CA PRO A 100 -1.59 2.81 4.22
C PRO A 100 -1.17 2.07 2.94
N ARG A 101 -0.26 2.66 2.17
CA ARG A 101 0.36 1.96 1.04
C ARG A 101 1.13 0.74 1.53
N PRO A 102 1.17 -0.35 0.74
CA PRO A 102 1.94 -1.52 1.10
C PRO A 102 3.41 -1.16 1.27
N ASN A 103 4.03 -1.69 2.33
CA ASN A 103 5.37 -1.33 2.74
C ASN A 103 6.44 -2.14 1.96
N ILE A 104 6.43 -2.02 0.64
CA ILE A 104 7.23 -2.84 -0.28
C ILE A 104 8.11 -2.01 -1.20
N SER A 105 9.37 -2.43 -1.37
CA SER A 105 10.32 -1.82 -2.30
C SER A 105 10.64 -2.77 -3.46
N PHE A 106 10.58 -2.23 -4.68
CA PHE A 106 10.90 -2.97 -5.90
C PHE A 106 12.21 -2.52 -6.50
N PHE A 107 13.01 -3.50 -6.91
CA PHE A 107 14.34 -3.30 -7.47
C PHE A 107 14.48 -4.09 -8.77
N LYS A 108 15.16 -3.49 -9.74
CA LYS A 108 15.57 -4.14 -10.99
C LYS A 108 17.06 -3.93 -11.23
N GLY A 109 17.74 -4.85 -11.91
CA GLY A 109 19.16 -4.69 -12.15
C GLY A 109 19.86 -5.88 -12.77
N ALA A 110 21.16 -5.98 -12.53
CA ALA A 110 22.04 -7.01 -13.08
C ALA A 110 23.16 -7.39 -12.09
N ILE A 111 23.78 -8.53 -12.32
CA ILE A 111 25.04 -8.93 -11.68
C ILE A 111 26.19 -8.08 -12.24
N GLU A 112 27.04 -7.58 -11.35
CA GLU A 112 28.25 -6.85 -11.74
C GLU A 112 29.14 -7.71 -12.65
N GLY A 113 29.43 -7.21 -13.85
CA GLY A 113 30.26 -7.92 -14.84
C GLY A 113 29.49 -8.86 -15.77
N ASP A 114 28.20 -9.09 -15.55
CA ASP A 114 27.31 -9.83 -16.47
C ASP A 114 26.11 -8.95 -16.87
N PRO A 115 26.25 -8.08 -17.89
CA PRO A 115 25.16 -7.21 -18.33
C PRO A 115 24.02 -7.97 -19.03
N SER A 116 24.17 -9.28 -19.29
CA SER A 116 23.08 -10.12 -19.81
C SER A 116 22.23 -10.74 -18.70
N SER A 117 22.70 -10.68 -17.45
CA SER A 117 21.94 -11.12 -16.30
C SER A 117 20.78 -10.18 -16.01
N ARG A 118 19.74 -10.74 -15.40
CA ARG A 118 18.54 -10.01 -14.98
C ARG A 118 18.31 -10.27 -13.51
N VAL A 119 18.06 -9.20 -12.78
CA VAL A 119 17.75 -9.24 -11.36
C VAL A 119 16.49 -8.44 -11.15
N PHE A 120 15.55 -8.99 -10.39
CA PHE A 120 14.54 -8.20 -9.71
C PHE A 120 14.37 -8.71 -8.29
N LEU A 121 14.04 -7.79 -7.40
CA LEU A 121 13.79 -8.07 -5.98
C LEU A 121 12.58 -7.23 -5.55
N ALA A 122 11.61 -7.90 -4.95
CA ALA A 122 10.54 -7.29 -4.18
C ALA A 122 10.84 -7.56 -2.70
N VAL A 123 11.01 -6.50 -1.92
CA VAL A 123 11.34 -6.58 -0.49
C VAL A 123 10.28 -5.82 0.29
N GLY A 124 9.35 -6.57 0.88
CA GLY A 124 8.28 -6.09 1.74
C GLY A 124 8.25 -6.83 3.08
N GLU A 125 7.26 -6.49 3.90
CA GLU A 125 7.08 -7.09 5.22
C GLU A 125 6.53 -8.51 5.13
N HIS A 126 5.55 -8.75 4.26
CA HIS A 126 4.91 -10.06 4.09
C HIS A 126 5.46 -10.82 2.90
N THR A 127 5.98 -10.10 1.89
CA THR A 127 6.59 -10.70 0.71
C THR A 127 8.08 -10.35 0.59
N THR A 128 8.94 -11.34 0.38
CA THR A 128 10.31 -11.08 -0.09
C THR A 128 10.65 -12.09 -1.17
N ASN A 129 10.53 -11.66 -2.42
CA ASN A 129 10.70 -12.52 -3.58
C ASN A 129 11.69 -11.90 -4.57
N GLY A 130 12.46 -12.74 -5.26
CA GLY A 130 13.62 -12.33 -6.03
C GLY A 130 14.14 -13.44 -6.96
N ILE A 131 14.90 -13.07 -7.98
CA ILE A 131 15.35 -13.98 -9.05
C ILE A 131 16.56 -13.29 -9.61
N ILE A 132 17.53 -14.14 -9.87
CA ILE A 132 18.77 -13.72 -10.47
C ILE A 132 19.01 -14.71 -11.59
N GLU A 133 18.84 -14.24 -12.82
CA GLU A 133 19.11 -15.02 -14.02
C GLU A 133 20.52 -14.73 -14.51
N SER A 134 21.33 -15.77 -14.68
CA SER A 134 22.66 -15.64 -15.27
C SER A 134 23.09 -16.94 -15.91
N ASN A 135 23.62 -16.85 -17.13
CA ASN A 135 24.19 -17.99 -17.87
C ASN A 135 23.24 -19.20 -18.00
N GLY A 136 21.92 -18.97 -18.13
CA GLY A 136 20.91 -20.02 -18.25
C GLY A 136 20.56 -20.72 -16.93
N ASN A 137 21.03 -20.20 -15.79
CA ASN A 137 20.56 -20.59 -14.47
C ASN A 137 19.66 -19.50 -13.90
N THR A 138 18.70 -19.97 -13.10
CA THR A 138 17.70 -19.12 -12.46
C THR A 138 17.75 -19.39 -10.96
N TYR A 139 18.19 -18.39 -10.20
CA TYR A 139 18.26 -18.46 -8.75
C TYR A 139 17.06 -17.73 -8.17
N VAL A 140 16.19 -18.42 -7.44
CA VAL A 140 14.99 -17.88 -6.79
C VAL A 140 15.32 -17.43 -5.38
N VAL A 141 14.85 -16.24 -5.02
CA VAL A 141 14.77 -15.69 -3.67
C VAL A 141 13.31 -15.78 -3.25
N ALA A 142 13.02 -16.43 -2.13
CA ALA A 142 11.63 -16.59 -1.69
C ALA A 142 11.53 -16.57 -0.17
N LYS A 143 10.59 -15.79 0.34
CA LYS A 143 10.20 -15.78 1.76
C LYS A 143 9.26 -16.95 2.04
N ASN A 144 9.56 -17.72 3.08
CA ASN A 144 8.60 -18.63 3.66
C ASN A 144 7.80 -17.86 4.71
N ALA A 145 6.52 -17.63 4.42
CA ALA A 145 5.63 -16.85 5.30
C ALA A 145 5.46 -17.52 6.68
N ASP A 146 5.28 -18.83 6.73
CA ASP A 146 5.05 -19.59 7.97
C ASP A 146 6.28 -19.62 8.89
N ALA A 147 7.47 -19.66 8.29
CA ALA A 147 8.72 -19.89 9.02
C ALA A 147 9.61 -18.65 9.14
N GLY A 148 9.21 -17.52 8.53
CA GLY A 148 9.84 -16.21 8.68
C GLY A 148 11.25 -16.09 8.12
N TRP A 149 11.69 -17.02 7.27
CA TRP A 149 13.02 -16.98 6.64
C TRP A 149 12.93 -16.74 5.13
N THR A 150 13.96 -16.11 4.58
CA THR A 150 14.13 -15.92 3.13
C THR A 150 15.19 -16.88 2.61
N THR A 151 14.92 -17.54 1.48
CA THR A 151 15.85 -18.47 0.84
C THR A 151 16.37 -17.97 -0.47
N VAL A 152 17.54 -18.48 -0.87
CA VAL A 152 18.03 -18.42 -2.25
C VAL A 152 18.38 -19.82 -2.72
N TYR A 153 17.83 -20.27 -3.83
CA TYR A 153 18.12 -21.59 -4.42
C TYR A 153 18.10 -21.54 -5.95
N ASN A 154 18.83 -22.45 -6.61
CA ASN A 154 18.73 -22.61 -8.06
C ASN A 154 17.50 -23.46 -8.39
N LEU A 155 16.62 -22.94 -9.24
CA LEU A 155 15.36 -23.59 -9.58
C LEU A 155 15.56 -24.95 -10.25
N SER A 156 16.65 -25.14 -11.01
CA SER A 156 16.97 -26.43 -11.65
C SER A 156 17.17 -27.58 -10.65
N ASN A 157 17.28 -27.28 -9.35
CA ASN A 157 17.40 -28.28 -8.29
C ASN A 157 16.04 -28.68 -7.66
N VAL A 158 14.92 -28.05 -8.02
CA VAL A 158 13.59 -28.30 -7.44
C VAL A 158 12.78 -29.29 -8.28
N ASP A 159 11.99 -30.13 -7.62
CA ASP A 159 11.13 -31.15 -8.25
C ASP A 159 9.80 -30.55 -8.74
N PRO A 160 9.50 -30.57 -10.05
CA PRO A 160 8.29 -29.97 -10.63
C PRO A 160 6.97 -30.59 -10.14
N ASP A 161 6.98 -31.85 -9.69
CA ASP A 161 5.77 -32.59 -9.28
C ASP A 161 5.19 -32.15 -7.92
N LYS A 162 5.85 -31.21 -7.23
CA LYS A 162 5.47 -30.73 -5.88
C LYS A 162 4.69 -29.42 -5.87
N MET A 163 4.38 -28.85 -7.01
CA MET A 163 3.61 -27.59 -7.14
C MET A 163 2.21 -27.92 -7.69
N ASN A 164 1.16 -27.30 -7.14
CA ASN A 164 -0.25 -27.62 -7.40
C ASN A 164 -0.82 -26.82 -8.59
N TRP A 165 -1.83 -27.34 -9.28
CA TRP A 165 -2.26 -26.84 -10.60
C TRP A 165 -3.77 -26.66 -10.76
N ALA A 166 -4.17 -25.66 -11.55
CA ALA A 166 -5.50 -25.51 -12.12
C ALA A 166 -5.44 -25.46 -13.67
N ASP A 167 -6.44 -26.05 -14.34
CA ASP A 167 -6.62 -26.05 -15.81
C ASP A 167 -7.40 -24.79 -16.29
N PHE A 168 -7.10 -24.24 -17.48
CA PHE A 168 -7.45 -22.86 -17.92
C PHE A 168 -8.25 -22.72 -19.24
N VAL A 169 -9.01 -21.60 -19.41
CA VAL A 169 -9.61 -21.08 -20.67
C VAL A 169 -9.59 -19.52 -20.74
N CYS A 170 -9.10 -18.90 -21.83
CA CYS A 170 -9.17 -17.43 -22.05
C CYS A 170 -10.35 -17.00 -22.95
N GLY A 171 -10.90 -15.79 -22.75
CA GLY A 171 -11.91 -15.17 -23.61
C GLY A 171 -11.57 -13.74 -24.04
N VAL A 172 -12.24 -13.22 -25.09
CA VAL A 172 -12.15 -11.80 -25.52
C VAL A 172 -13.54 -11.22 -25.79
N ALA A 173 -13.73 -9.94 -25.47
CA ALA A 173 -14.96 -9.19 -25.79
C ALA A 173 -14.67 -8.03 -26.76
N GLU A 174 -15.48 -7.88 -27.80
CA GLU A 174 -15.39 -6.75 -28.74
C GLU A 174 -16.06 -5.49 -28.16
N THR A 175 -15.42 -4.33 -28.29
CA THR A 175 -16.08 -3.05 -27.99
C THR A 175 -17.10 -2.69 -29.09
N PRO A 176 -18.19 -1.96 -28.80
CA PRO A 176 -19.13 -1.47 -29.82
C PRO A 176 -18.56 -0.42 -30.79
N GLN A 177 -17.33 0.06 -30.59
CA GLN A 177 -16.72 1.12 -31.40
C GLN A 177 -16.06 0.57 -32.69
N PRO A 178 -16.20 1.26 -33.84
CA PRO A 178 -15.68 0.78 -35.11
C PRO A 178 -14.15 0.85 -35.17
N ARG A 179 -13.52 -0.19 -35.74
CA ARG A 179 -12.08 -0.25 -36.09
C ARG A 179 -11.62 1.07 -36.74
N SER A 180 -10.78 1.82 -36.05
CA SER A 180 -10.08 2.96 -36.64
C SER A 180 -9.14 2.44 -37.74
N ALA A 181 -9.17 3.08 -38.91
CA ALA A 181 -8.29 2.72 -40.01
C ALA A 181 -6.86 3.17 -39.71
N PHE A 182 -5.91 2.22 -39.76
CA PHE A 182 -4.46 2.41 -39.69
C PHE A 182 -4.00 3.82 -40.12
N LYS A 183 -3.60 4.64 -39.16
CA LYS A 183 -2.73 5.80 -39.38
C LYS A 183 -1.32 5.35 -38.97
N GLY A 184 -0.35 5.46 -39.88
CA GLY A 184 0.99 4.86 -39.71
C GLY A 184 1.71 5.28 -38.41
N ARG A 185 2.74 4.51 -38.02
CA ARG A 185 3.57 4.62 -36.79
C ARG A 185 3.35 5.93 -36.02
N GLY A 186 2.45 5.90 -35.05
CA GLY A 186 2.33 6.93 -34.03
C GLY A 186 3.59 6.89 -33.16
N GLN A 187 4.18 8.05 -32.91
CA GLN A 187 5.29 8.17 -31.97
C GLN A 187 4.65 8.28 -30.57
N LEU A 188 5.03 7.41 -29.62
CA LEU A 188 4.58 7.51 -28.23
C LEU A 188 4.78 8.96 -27.75
N ARG A 189 3.70 9.63 -27.36
CA ARG A 189 3.72 11.05 -26.97
C ARG A 189 4.07 11.20 -25.48
N GLY A 190 5.30 10.84 -25.12
CA GLY A 190 5.85 11.05 -23.79
C GLY A 190 7.23 11.70 -23.87
N ALA A 191 7.42 12.81 -23.16
CA ALA A 191 8.73 13.42 -22.99
C ALA A 191 9.52 12.63 -21.92
N GLY A 192 10.08 11.47 -22.30
CA GLY A 192 11.09 10.77 -21.50
C GLY A 192 10.60 9.70 -20.51
N CYS A 193 9.29 9.47 -20.34
CA CYS A 193 8.73 8.34 -19.59
C CYS A 193 7.26 8.08 -19.99
N ASN A 194 6.90 6.83 -20.36
CA ASN A 194 5.52 6.42 -20.63
C ASN A 194 5.04 5.42 -19.55
N ALA A 195 3.87 5.64 -18.93
CA ALA A 195 3.26 4.74 -17.96
C ALA A 195 1.74 4.60 -18.18
N LEU A 196 1.26 3.36 -18.13
CA LEU A 196 -0.15 3.00 -17.96
C LEU A 196 -0.50 3.04 -16.47
N GLN A 197 -1.55 3.77 -16.11
CA GLN A 197 -2.05 3.88 -14.75
C GLN A 197 -3.29 3.00 -14.63
N VAL A 198 -3.24 1.97 -13.81
CA VAL A 198 -4.29 0.95 -13.70
C VAL A 198 -4.88 1.01 -12.30
N ALA A 199 -6.20 1.16 -12.22
CA ALA A 199 -6.94 0.96 -10.99
C ALA A 199 -7.18 -0.54 -10.78
N ILE A 200 -6.78 -1.05 -9.63
CA ILE A 200 -6.91 -2.44 -9.26
C ILE A 200 -8.08 -2.56 -8.28
N ASP A 201 -8.97 -3.48 -8.58
CA ASP A 201 -10.01 -3.92 -7.66
C ASP A 201 -9.83 -5.41 -7.41
N THR A 202 -10.31 -5.88 -6.27
CA THR A 202 -10.27 -7.30 -5.95
C THR A 202 -11.66 -7.86 -5.72
N ASP A 203 -11.80 -9.17 -5.56
CA ASP A 203 -12.91 -9.75 -4.79
C ASP A 203 -12.47 -10.06 -3.37
N HIS A 204 -13.41 -10.47 -2.53
CA HIS A 204 -13.09 -10.83 -1.16
C HIS A 204 -12.25 -12.10 -1.13
N GLU A 205 -12.46 -13.08 -2.03
CA GLU A 205 -11.65 -14.30 -2.09
C GLU A 205 -10.17 -14.00 -2.33
N PHE A 206 -9.86 -12.98 -3.13
CA PHE A 206 -8.50 -12.51 -3.29
C PHE A 206 -7.87 -12.13 -1.96
N THR A 207 -8.59 -11.48 -1.05
CA THR A 207 -8.05 -11.06 0.26
C THR A 207 -8.17 -12.16 1.32
N SER A 208 -9.35 -12.78 1.44
CA SER A 208 -9.71 -13.70 2.51
C SER A 208 -9.20 -15.12 2.28
N GLU A 209 -9.25 -15.63 1.05
CA GLU A 209 -8.83 -17.01 0.75
C GLU A 209 -7.34 -17.12 0.42
N LEU A 210 -6.78 -16.14 -0.29
CA LEU A 210 -5.36 -16.18 -0.67
C LEU A 210 -4.42 -15.67 0.44
N PHE A 211 -4.90 -14.78 1.32
CA PHE A 211 -4.07 -14.11 2.33
C PHE A 211 -4.69 -14.11 3.73
N ASP A 212 -5.63 -15.01 4.01
CA ASP A 212 -6.27 -15.17 5.33
C ASP A 212 -6.87 -13.86 5.89
N GLY A 213 -7.34 -12.97 5.00
CA GLY A 213 -7.93 -11.67 5.36
C GLY A 213 -6.91 -10.56 5.62
N ASN A 214 -5.62 -10.84 5.49
CA ASN A 214 -4.55 -9.86 5.72
C ASN A 214 -4.45 -8.88 4.55
N THR A 215 -4.95 -7.66 4.77
CA THR A 215 -4.95 -6.58 3.77
C THR A 215 -3.56 -6.02 3.47
N ALA A 216 -2.62 -6.09 4.41
CA ALA A 216 -1.23 -5.71 4.16
C ALA A 216 -0.55 -6.71 3.21
N ALA A 217 -0.74 -8.00 3.43
CA ALA A 217 -0.20 -9.05 2.57
C ALA A 217 -0.86 -9.05 1.17
N SER A 218 -2.18 -8.90 1.08
CA SER A 218 -2.88 -8.87 -0.20
C SER A 218 -2.58 -7.61 -1.01
N SER A 219 -2.41 -6.44 -0.37
CA SER A 219 -1.96 -5.22 -1.06
C SER A 219 -0.51 -5.31 -1.53
N GLU A 220 0.41 -5.86 -0.73
CA GLU A 220 1.79 -6.14 -1.15
C GLU A 220 1.83 -7.07 -2.37
N TYR A 221 0.98 -8.10 -2.39
CA TYR A 221 0.88 -9.01 -3.51
C TYR A 221 0.35 -8.34 -4.79
N ALA A 222 -0.76 -7.61 -4.70
CA ALA A 222 -1.33 -6.87 -5.83
C ALA A 222 -0.31 -5.89 -6.43
N ALA A 223 0.41 -5.16 -5.58
CA ALA A 223 1.50 -4.28 -5.99
C ALA A 223 2.63 -5.05 -6.68
N SER A 224 3.03 -6.20 -6.13
CA SER A 224 4.08 -7.04 -6.70
C SER A 224 3.71 -7.58 -8.08
N LEU A 225 2.46 -7.98 -8.27
CA LEU A 225 1.93 -8.46 -9.55
C LEU A 225 1.98 -7.37 -10.63
N VAL A 226 1.56 -6.15 -10.29
CA VAL A 226 1.61 -5.00 -11.20
C VAL A 226 3.06 -4.56 -11.47
N ALA A 227 3.92 -4.52 -10.46
CA ALA A 227 5.33 -4.21 -10.61
C ALA A 227 6.03 -5.20 -11.55
N ALA A 228 5.72 -6.49 -11.42
CA ALA A 228 6.27 -7.52 -12.30
C ALA A 228 5.75 -7.39 -13.72
N MET A 229 4.44 -7.19 -13.91
CA MET A 229 3.85 -6.91 -15.23
C MET A 229 4.51 -5.67 -15.88
N SER A 230 4.76 -4.62 -15.10
CA SER A 230 5.46 -3.41 -15.55
C SER A 230 6.83 -3.74 -16.15
N THR A 231 7.58 -4.69 -15.58
CA THR A 231 8.87 -5.11 -16.16
C THR A 231 8.75 -5.74 -17.56
N ILE A 232 7.67 -6.48 -17.82
CA ILE A 232 7.35 -7.04 -19.14
C ILE A 232 7.06 -5.91 -20.12
N PHE A 233 6.12 -5.02 -19.78
CA PHE A 233 5.70 -3.92 -20.65
C PHE A 233 6.84 -2.93 -20.94
N ILE A 234 7.69 -2.63 -19.95
CA ILE A 234 8.87 -1.79 -20.14
C ILE A 234 9.81 -2.44 -21.16
N THR A 235 10.12 -3.73 -20.97
CA THR A 235 11.07 -4.45 -21.83
C THR A 235 10.55 -4.62 -23.25
N ASN A 236 9.22 -4.75 -23.42
CA ASN A 236 8.60 -5.15 -24.67
C ASN A 236 8.07 -3.98 -25.49
N VAL A 237 7.59 -2.91 -24.85
CA VAL A 237 6.90 -1.80 -25.51
C VAL A 237 7.25 -0.42 -24.95
N ASP A 238 8.26 -0.32 -24.07
CA ASP A 238 8.74 0.94 -23.46
C ASP A 238 7.64 1.73 -22.72
N VAL A 239 6.79 0.99 -22.01
CA VAL A 239 5.69 1.52 -21.19
C VAL A 239 5.74 0.90 -19.80
N GLN A 240 5.79 1.72 -18.75
CA GLN A 240 5.63 1.28 -17.36
C GLN A 240 4.16 1.00 -17.05
N VAL A 241 3.90 0.22 -16.03
CA VAL A 241 2.54 0.06 -15.47
C VAL A 241 2.57 0.41 -13.99
N HIS A 242 1.71 1.32 -13.56
CA HIS A 242 1.58 1.78 -12.19
C HIS A 242 0.16 1.53 -11.67
N VAL A 243 0.06 1.19 -10.40
CA VAL A 243 -1.19 1.18 -9.64
C VAL A 243 -1.62 2.62 -9.36
N SER A 244 -2.79 3.03 -9.85
CA SER A 244 -3.36 4.35 -9.55
C SER A 244 -4.44 4.35 -8.47
N PHE A 245 -4.95 3.17 -8.14
CA PHE A 245 -5.91 2.92 -7.07
C PHE A 245 -5.87 1.42 -6.76
N LEU A 246 -6.05 1.04 -5.50
CA LEU A 246 -6.16 -0.36 -5.09
C LEU A 246 -7.29 -0.50 -4.07
N ARG A 247 -8.30 -1.32 -4.39
CA ARG A 247 -9.36 -1.70 -3.44
C ARG A 247 -9.29 -3.17 -3.10
N LEU A 248 -9.32 -3.46 -1.81
CA LEU A 248 -9.34 -4.80 -1.23
C LEU A 248 -10.70 -5.06 -0.60
N TRP A 249 -11.48 -6.00 -1.14
CA TRP A 249 -12.72 -6.42 -0.50
C TRP A 249 -12.42 -7.37 0.65
N GLU A 250 -13.08 -7.16 1.78
CA GLU A 250 -12.81 -7.94 3.01
C GLU A 250 -13.86 -9.02 3.29
N SER A 251 -15.05 -8.86 2.74
CA SER A 251 -16.24 -9.64 3.11
C SER A 251 -16.93 -10.23 1.90
N ALA A 252 -17.56 -11.38 2.11
CA ALA A 252 -18.25 -12.15 1.07
C ALA A 252 -19.49 -11.48 0.45
N ASN A 253 -19.79 -10.25 0.87
CA ASN A 253 -20.87 -9.43 0.34
C ASN A 253 -20.39 -8.46 -0.74
N ASP A 254 -19.20 -8.62 -1.31
CA ASP A 254 -18.71 -7.82 -2.43
C ASP A 254 -19.67 -7.82 -3.65
N PRO A 255 -19.52 -6.89 -4.62
CA PRO A 255 -20.44 -6.77 -5.75
C PRO A 255 -20.27 -7.89 -6.80
N TRP A 256 -19.32 -8.81 -6.61
CA TRP A 256 -18.88 -9.73 -7.64
C TRP A 256 -19.56 -11.09 -7.48
N SER A 257 -20.71 -11.21 -8.13
CA SER A 257 -21.53 -12.42 -8.05
C SER A 257 -21.45 -13.30 -9.29
N ALA A 258 -20.83 -12.83 -10.39
CA ALA A 258 -20.80 -13.60 -11.64
C ALA A 258 -19.89 -14.83 -11.51
N GLU A 259 -20.30 -15.93 -12.15
CA GLU A 259 -19.61 -17.24 -12.03
C GLU A 259 -18.58 -17.47 -13.14
N THR A 260 -18.59 -16.64 -14.18
CA THR A 260 -17.67 -16.76 -15.33
C THR A 260 -17.07 -15.41 -15.67
N THR A 261 -15.85 -15.40 -16.21
CA THR A 261 -15.21 -14.16 -16.68
C THR A 261 -16.06 -13.40 -17.69
N GLY A 262 -16.75 -14.11 -18.60
CA GLY A 262 -17.63 -13.51 -19.61
C GLY A 262 -18.82 -12.73 -19.04
N GLU A 263 -19.31 -13.11 -17.86
CA GLU A 263 -20.36 -12.39 -17.12
C GLU A 263 -19.75 -11.37 -16.14
N GLN A 264 -18.57 -11.67 -15.58
CA GLN A 264 -17.88 -10.81 -14.63
C GLN A 264 -17.36 -9.52 -15.27
N LEU A 265 -16.85 -9.56 -16.50
CA LEU A 265 -16.33 -8.36 -17.18
C LEU A 265 -17.40 -7.27 -17.39
N PRO A 266 -18.59 -7.57 -17.96
CA PRO A 266 -19.64 -6.58 -18.05
C PRO A 266 -20.17 -6.16 -16.67
N GLN A 267 -20.28 -7.06 -15.69
CA GLN A 267 -20.66 -6.70 -14.31
C GLN A 267 -19.65 -5.71 -13.70
N PHE A 268 -18.36 -6.00 -13.81
CA PHE A 268 -17.26 -5.17 -13.30
C PHE A 268 -17.29 -3.78 -13.92
N ARG A 269 -17.37 -3.71 -15.25
CA ARG A 269 -17.50 -2.46 -15.99
C ARG A 269 -18.74 -1.67 -15.56
N GLU A 270 -19.92 -2.29 -15.58
CA GLU A 270 -21.18 -1.58 -15.27
C GLU A 270 -21.18 -1.03 -13.84
N TYR A 271 -20.66 -1.81 -12.88
CA TYR A 271 -20.47 -1.37 -11.51
C TYR A 271 -19.50 -0.18 -11.44
N TRP A 272 -18.31 -0.28 -12.06
CA TRP A 272 -17.30 0.77 -11.99
C TRP A 272 -17.67 2.06 -12.73
N GLU A 273 -18.38 1.96 -13.85
CA GLU A 273 -18.91 3.12 -14.57
C GLU A 273 -20.00 3.85 -13.77
N THR A 274 -20.64 3.16 -12.82
CA THR A 274 -21.69 3.75 -11.97
C THR A 274 -21.10 4.29 -10.67
N GLU A 275 -20.30 3.49 -9.98
CA GLU A 275 -19.87 3.75 -8.59
C GLU A 275 -18.47 4.35 -8.50
N MET A 276 -17.62 4.15 -9.51
CA MET A 276 -16.18 4.42 -9.45
C MET A 276 -15.66 5.25 -10.63
N GLU A 277 -16.53 5.88 -11.43
CA GLU A 277 -16.16 6.63 -12.64
C GLU A 277 -15.06 7.67 -12.34
N ALA A 278 -15.18 8.38 -11.22
CA ALA A 278 -14.27 9.46 -10.82
C ALA A 278 -12.84 9.01 -10.44
N THR A 279 -12.61 7.71 -10.26
CA THR A 279 -11.29 7.20 -9.83
C THR A 279 -10.24 7.39 -10.94
N PRO A 280 -9.14 8.15 -10.69
CA PRO A 280 -8.11 8.42 -11.70
C PRO A 280 -7.47 7.14 -12.28
N ARG A 281 -7.64 6.88 -13.58
CA ARG A 281 -7.09 5.68 -14.24
C ARG A 281 -7.07 5.74 -15.77
N HIS A 282 -6.21 4.94 -16.40
CA HIS A 282 -6.30 4.61 -17.82
C HIS A 282 -7.13 3.35 -18.08
N LEU A 283 -7.10 2.41 -17.15
CA LEU A 283 -7.78 1.12 -17.17
C LEU A 283 -8.17 0.72 -15.75
N ALA A 284 -9.18 -0.13 -15.59
CA ALA A 284 -9.46 -0.85 -14.35
C ALA A 284 -9.30 -2.36 -14.56
N HIS A 285 -8.74 -3.05 -13.58
CA HIS A 285 -8.50 -4.50 -13.65
C HIS A 285 -8.98 -5.16 -12.36
N LEU A 286 -9.90 -6.12 -12.49
CA LEU A 286 -10.34 -6.97 -11.37
C LEU A 286 -9.38 -8.14 -11.20
N PHE A 287 -8.72 -8.21 -10.04
CA PHE A 287 -7.92 -9.34 -9.58
C PHE A 287 -8.78 -10.23 -8.68
N SER A 288 -9.08 -11.43 -9.15
CA SER A 288 -10.08 -12.29 -8.53
C SER A 288 -9.46 -13.62 -8.09
N GLY A 289 -9.65 -13.97 -6.81
CA GLY A 289 -9.31 -15.29 -6.27
C GLY A 289 -10.29 -16.38 -6.71
N ARG A 290 -11.50 -16.00 -7.16
CA ARG A 290 -12.53 -16.94 -7.61
C ARG A 290 -12.13 -17.68 -8.88
N HIS A 291 -12.55 -18.93 -8.97
CA HIS A 291 -12.32 -19.81 -10.12
C HIS A 291 -13.25 -19.48 -11.30
N LEU A 292 -13.05 -18.31 -11.93
CA LEU A 292 -13.91 -17.78 -13.00
C LEU A 292 -13.64 -18.37 -14.40
N GLY A 293 -12.69 -19.28 -14.50
CA GLY A 293 -12.31 -19.97 -15.73
C GLY A 293 -11.16 -19.34 -16.50
N GLY A 294 -10.60 -18.21 -16.06
CA GLY A 294 -9.44 -17.58 -16.69
C GLY A 294 -9.43 -16.06 -16.64
N GLY A 295 -9.06 -15.42 -17.75
CA GLY A 295 -9.09 -13.97 -17.93
C GLY A 295 -9.97 -13.55 -19.12
N ILE A 296 -10.39 -12.29 -19.10
CA ILE A 296 -11.06 -11.63 -20.23
C ILE A 296 -10.86 -10.11 -20.15
N ALA A 297 -10.78 -9.47 -21.31
CA ALA A 297 -10.71 -8.02 -21.42
C ALA A 297 -11.41 -7.49 -22.68
N TYR A 298 -11.77 -6.21 -22.63
CA TYR A 298 -12.16 -5.47 -23.83
C TYR A 298 -10.91 -5.08 -24.63
N VAL A 299 -10.93 -5.33 -25.94
CA VAL A 299 -9.76 -5.06 -26.78
C VAL A 299 -9.69 -3.59 -27.19
N GLY A 300 -8.53 -2.97 -26.99
CA GLY A 300 -8.24 -1.61 -27.47
C GLY A 300 -9.07 -0.55 -26.77
N ALA A 301 -9.10 -0.59 -25.45
CA ALA A 301 -10.03 0.18 -24.63
C ALA A 301 -9.37 1.14 -23.62
N VAL A 302 -8.05 1.32 -23.67
CA VAL A 302 -7.32 2.32 -22.86
C VAL A 302 -7.98 3.69 -22.99
N CYS A 303 -8.27 4.32 -21.84
CA CYS A 303 -8.88 5.65 -21.74
C CYS A 303 -10.24 5.77 -22.42
N SER A 304 -11.07 4.73 -22.23
CA SER A 304 -12.45 4.68 -22.66
C SER A 304 -13.33 4.08 -21.57
N SER A 305 -14.65 4.25 -21.68
CA SER A 305 -15.66 3.60 -20.83
C SER A 305 -15.72 2.06 -20.97
N TYR A 306 -14.79 1.45 -21.71
CA TYR A 306 -14.62 0.01 -21.85
C TYR A 306 -13.24 -0.45 -21.39
N GLY A 307 -12.42 0.42 -20.78
CA GLY A 307 -11.07 0.10 -20.29
C GLY A 307 -11.06 -0.83 -19.08
N TYR A 308 -11.56 -2.05 -19.23
CA TYR A 308 -11.76 -3.03 -18.17
C TYR A 308 -11.19 -4.41 -18.54
N ALA A 309 -10.63 -5.07 -17.54
CA ALA A 309 -10.10 -6.43 -17.60
C ALA A 309 -10.47 -7.20 -16.32
N VAL A 310 -10.60 -8.52 -16.42
CA VAL A 310 -10.80 -9.44 -15.30
C VAL A 310 -9.78 -10.56 -15.40
N SER A 311 -9.03 -10.79 -14.33
CA SER A 311 -8.16 -11.95 -14.16
C SER A 311 -8.62 -12.75 -12.96
N GLY A 312 -9.21 -13.92 -13.22
CA GLY A 312 -9.68 -14.85 -12.19
C GLY A 312 -8.69 -15.98 -11.92
N SER A 313 -9.07 -16.84 -10.97
CA SER A 313 -8.30 -18.00 -10.52
C SER A 313 -6.89 -17.65 -10.04
N LEU A 314 -6.67 -16.43 -9.53
CA LEU A 314 -5.35 -16.02 -9.03
C LEU A 314 -4.95 -16.91 -7.84
N ASN A 315 -3.69 -17.33 -7.80
CA ASN A 315 -3.16 -18.24 -6.77
C ASN A 315 -2.47 -17.50 -5.62
N GLY A 316 -2.38 -16.16 -5.67
CA GLY A 316 -1.69 -15.39 -4.65
C GLY A 316 -0.17 -15.56 -4.70
N SER A 317 0.35 -16.17 -5.77
CA SER A 317 1.77 -16.41 -5.97
C SER A 317 2.13 -16.58 -7.44
N PHE A 318 3.36 -16.16 -7.78
CA PHE A 318 4.01 -16.44 -9.06
C PHE A 318 5.53 -16.33 -8.87
N PRO A 319 6.34 -16.93 -9.76
CA PRO A 319 7.79 -16.75 -9.73
C PRO A 319 8.12 -15.28 -9.86
N LEU A 320 8.75 -14.76 -8.83
CA LEU A 320 9.16 -13.38 -8.79
C LEU A 320 10.64 -13.30 -8.62
N PRO A 321 11.31 -12.51 -9.47
CA PRO A 321 11.07 -12.13 -10.83
C PRO A 321 10.60 -13.26 -11.70
N LEU A 322 10.08 -12.76 -12.80
CA LEU A 322 9.49 -13.49 -13.89
C LEU A 322 10.46 -14.51 -14.47
N GLU A 323 10.01 -15.75 -14.50
CA GLU A 323 10.72 -16.89 -15.08
C GLU A 323 10.00 -17.32 -16.36
N ASP A 324 10.71 -17.47 -17.48
CA ASP A 324 10.13 -18.11 -18.66
C ASP A 324 9.84 -19.59 -18.41
N TYR A 325 8.82 -20.14 -19.07
CA TYR A 325 8.49 -21.56 -19.01
C TYR A 325 8.16 -22.08 -17.60
N SER A 326 7.73 -21.21 -16.69
CA SER A 326 7.31 -21.65 -15.37
C SER A 326 5.86 -22.06 -15.33
N HIS A 327 5.64 -23.16 -14.64
CA HIS A 327 4.34 -23.72 -14.34
C HIS A 327 3.51 -22.86 -13.39
N ASN A 328 4.16 -22.02 -12.57
CA ASN A 328 3.49 -21.16 -11.59
C ASN A 328 3.21 -19.75 -12.13
N ASN A 329 3.40 -19.51 -13.42
CA ASN A 329 3.25 -18.18 -14.02
C ASN A 329 1.79 -17.76 -14.25
N TRP A 330 0.82 -18.48 -13.70
CA TRP A 330 -0.60 -18.23 -14.00
C TRP A 330 -0.96 -16.75 -13.78
N ASP A 331 -0.79 -16.26 -12.54
CA ASP A 331 -1.20 -14.92 -12.12
C ASP A 331 -0.56 -13.83 -13.00
N ILE A 332 0.75 -13.92 -13.26
CA ILE A 332 1.44 -12.94 -14.10
C ILE A 332 1.03 -13.03 -15.57
N ILE A 333 0.88 -14.23 -16.13
CA ILE A 333 0.50 -14.41 -17.53
C ILE A 333 -0.89 -13.85 -17.76
N VAL A 334 -1.87 -14.19 -16.91
CA VAL A 334 -3.25 -13.74 -17.12
C VAL A 334 -3.37 -12.23 -16.99
N VAL A 335 -2.74 -11.62 -15.99
CA VAL A 335 -2.82 -10.16 -15.80
C VAL A 335 -2.15 -9.41 -16.96
N ALA A 336 -0.97 -9.87 -17.41
CA ALA A 336 -0.28 -9.27 -18.55
C ALA A 336 -1.05 -9.50 -19.87
N HIS A 337 -1.68 -10.66 -20.05
CA HIS A 337 -2.48 -11.01 -21.24
C HIS A 337 -3.69 -10.09 -21.37
N GLU A 338 -4.47 -9.96 -20.30
CA GLU A 338 -5.68 -9.12 -20.31
C GLU A 338 -5.36 -7.63 -20.45
N THR A 339 -4.28 -7.17 -19.81
CA THR A 339 -3.78 -5.80 -20.01
C THR A 339 -3.33 -5.58 -21.46
N GLY A 340 -2.72 -6.59 -22.08
CA GLY A 340 -2.37 -6.58 -23.50
C GLY A 340 -3.59 -6.39 -24.40
N HIS A 341 -4.69 -7.09 -24.12
CA HIS A 341 -5.96 -6.88 -24.83
C HIS A 341 -6.46 -5.45 -24.69
N ASN A 342 -6.51 -4.89 -23.47
CA ASN A 342 -6.86 -3.49 -23.28
C ASN A 342 -5.95 -2.56 -24.12
N CYS A 343 -4.67 -2.90 -24.29
CA CYS A 343 -3.70 -2.21 -25.14
C CYS A 343 -3.83 -2.52 -26.65
N GLY A 344 -4.93 -3.13 -27.10
CA GLY A 344 -5.31 -3.23 -28.51
C GLY A 344 -4.80 -4.48 -29.24
N THR A 345 -4.06 -5.37 -28.58
CA THR A 345 -3.61 -6.62 -29.21
C THR A 345 -4.66 -7.73 -29.15
N TRP A 346 -4.57 -8.67 -30.09
CA TRP A 346 -5.37 -9.89 -30.15
C TRP A 346 -4.51 -11.10 -29.82
N HIS A 347 -5.12 -12.28 -29.73
CA HIS A 347 -4.36 -13.51 -29.60
C HIS A 347 -3.47 -13.77 -30.81
N THR A 348 -2.35 -14.45 -30.59
CA THR A 348 -1.36 -14.81 -31.61
C THR A 348 -1.94 -15.54 -32.82
N HIS A 349 -2.95 -16.39 -32.60
CA HIS A 349 -3.64 -17.15 -33.65
C HIS A 349 -4.65 -16.34 -34.47
N ASN A 350 -4.98 -15.10 -34.06
CA ASN A 350 -5.84 -14.18 -34.82
C ASN A 350 -5.05 -13.25 -35.76
N TYR A 351 -3.73 -13.24 -35.68
CA TYR A 351 -2.87 -12.51 -36.60
C TYR A 351 -2.91 -13.09 -38.02
N ILE A 352 -2.63 -12.26 -39.04
CA ILE A 352 -2.57 -12.71 -40.44
C ILE A 352 -1.17 -12.40 -41.02
N PRO A 353 -0.35 -13.42 -41.36
CA PRO A 353 -0.52 -14.84 -40.99
C PRO A 353 -0.50 -15.03 -39.46
N ALA A 354 -1.02 -16.16 -38.97
CA ALA A 354 -1.02 -16.47 -37.54
C ALA A 354 0.43 -16.56 -37.03
N ILE A 355 0.67 -16.10 -35.79
CA ILE A 355 1.99 -16.17 -35.13
C ILE A 355 2.24 -17.60 -34.67
N ASP A 356 1.26 -18.19 -33.99
CA ASP A 356 1.15 -19.62 -33.71
C ASP A 356 -0.29 -20.09 -33.99
N ASN A 357 -0.54 -21.40 -33.91
CA ASN A 357 -1.86 -21.98 -34.14
C ASN A 357 -2.43 -22.72 -32.92
N CYS A 358 -1.91 -22.49 -31.72
CA CYS A 358 -2.35 -23.23 -30.54
C CYS A 358 -3.83 -22.96 -30.19
N GLY A 359 -4.34 -21.77 -30.50
CA GLY A 359 -5.77 -21.45 -30.37
C GLY A 359 -6.68 -22.04 -31.48
N ASN A 360 -6.09 -22.71 -32.48
CA ASN A 360 -6.79 -23.37 -33.59
C ASN A 360 -6.63 -24.91 -33.53
N ASP A 361 -6.45 -25.46 -32.32
CA ASP A 361 -6.20 -26.90 -32.06
C ASP A 361 -4.92 -27.47 -32.70
N ASP A 362 -3.92 -26.61 -32.99
CA ASP A 362 -2.62 -27.03 -33.52
C ASP A 362 -1.47 -26.65 -32.58
N CYS A 363 -1.10 -27.63 -31.75
CA CYS A 363 0.00 -27.53 -30.79
C CYS A 363 1.39 -27.74 -31.41
N ALA A 364 1.53 -27.75 -32.75
CA ALA A 364 2.83 -27.84 -33.39
C ALA A 364 3.66 -26.59 -33.07
N GLY A 365 4.75 -26.78 -32.31
CA GLY A 365 5.63 -25.67 -31.91
C GLY A 365 5.13 -24.86 -30.72
N ALA A 366 4.33 -25.47 -29.83
CA ALA A 366 3.81 -24.81 -28.63
C ALA A 366 4.90 -24.25 -27.69
N LEU A 367 6.06 -24.91 -27.60
CA LEU A 367 7.17 -24.48 -26.76
C LEU A 367 7.80 -23.18 -27.29
N GLY A 368 7.87 -22.15 -26.43
CA GLY A 368 8.40 -20.84 -26.79
C GLY A 368 7.33 -19.85 -27.27
N ALA A 369 6.06 -20.16 -27.05
CA ALA A 369 4.97 -19.25 -27.33
C ALA A 369 4.95 -18.08 -26.34
N THR A 370 4.39 -16.94 -26.75
CA THR A 370 4.41 -15.69 -25.99
C THR A 370 3.11 -15.45 -25.23
N ILE A 371 3.06 -14.42 -24.38
CA ILE A 371 1.95 -14.14 -23.44
C ILE A 371 0.57 -14.16 -24.13
N MET A 372 0.43 -13.63 -25.35
CA MET A 372 -0.85 -13.59 -26.09
C MET A 372 -1.26 -14.93 -26.75
N SER A 373 -0.59 -16.04 -26.40
CA SER A 373 -0.80 -17.36 -26.99
C SER A 373 -1.65 -18.29 -26.15
N TYR A 374 -2.33 -19.21 -26.83
CA TYR A 374 -3.08 -20.32 -26.23
C TYR A 374 -2.24 -21.60 -26.09
N CYS A 375 -0.93 -21.55 -26.34
CA CYS A 375 -0.09 -22.75 -26.27
C CYS A 375 0.04 -23.35 -24.87
N HIS A 376 -0.38 -22.65 -23.82
CA HIS A 376 -0.50 -23.26 -22.49
C HIS A 376 -1.63 -24.31 -22.42
N LEU A 377 -2.60 -24.33 -23.35
CA LEU A 377 -3.61 -25.39 -23.47
C LEU A 377 -3.05 -26.68 -24.05
N CYS A 378 -1.84 -26.62 -24.60
CA CYS A 378 -1.14 -27.77 -25.16
C CYS A 378 -0.41 -28.57 -24.06
N SER A 379 0.05 -29.77 -24.42
CA SER A 379 0.95 -30.54 -23.56
C SER A 379 2.17 -29.68 -23.21
N GLY A 380 2.47 -29.57 -21.90
CA GLY A 380 3.46 -28.64 -21.36
C GLY A 380 2.86 -27.52 -20.51
N GLY A 381 1.56 -27.23 -20.64
CA GLY A 381 0.91 -26.24 -19.78
C GLY A 381 1.56 -24.86 -19.89
N LEU A 382 1.61 -24.12 -18.79
CA LEU A 382 2.28 -22.82 -18.72
C LEU A 382 3.79 -22.88 -19.03
N SER A 383 4.44 -24.04 -18.98
CA SER A 383 5.84 -24.18 -19.44
C SER A 383 6.02 -24.08 -20.95
N ASN A 384 4.94 -23.90 -21.71
CA ASN A 384 5.06 -23.55 -23.12
C ASN A 384 5.29 -22.05 -23.33
N ILE A 385 5.00 -21.21 -22.32
CA ILE A 385 4.93 -19.76 -22.43
C ILE A 385 6.21 -19.09 -21.93
N VAL A 386 6.74 -18.16 -22.73
CA VAL A 386 7.71 -17.15 -22.30
C VAL A 386 6.99 -15.86 -21.89
N LEU A 387 7.50 -15.18 -20.88
CA LEU A 387 6.99 -13.91 -20.35
C LEU A 387 7.45 -12.73 -21.21
N ASP A 388 7.21 -12.85 -22.52
CA ASP A 388 7.50 -11.88 -23.56
C ASP A 388 6.29 -11.78 -24.49
N PHE A 389 6.13 -10.64 -25.15
CA PHE A 389 5.20 -10.46 -26.26
C PHE A 389 5.89 -10.74 -27.59
N ASP A 390 5.22 -11.39 -28.54
CA ASP A 390 5.77 -11.55 -29.90
C ASP A 390 6.05 -10.15 -30.52
N PRO A 391 7.12 -9.96 -31.31
CA PRO A 391 7.43 -8.65 -31.91
C PRO A 391 6.27 -8.00 -32.68
N ARG A 392 5.36 -8.78 -33.26
CA ARG A 392 4.15 -8.27 -33.92
C ARG A 392 3.10 -7.82 -32.92
N VAL A 393 2.99 -8.49 -31.77
CA VAL A 393 2.17 -8.06 -30.63
C VAL A 393 2.72 -6.75 -30.06
N GLN A 394 4.03 -6.68 -29.79
CA GLN A 394 4.72 -5.47 -29.35
C GLN A 394 4.40 -4.29 -30.28
N THR A 395 4.60 -4.48 -31.59
CA THR A 395 4.30 -3.47 -32.61
C THR A 395 2.82 -3.07 -32.61
N THR A 396 1.88 -3.99 -32.37
CA THR A 396 0.45 -3.68 -32.29
C THR A 396 0.16 -2.78 -31.09
N ILE A 397 0.67 -3.13 -29.91
CA ILE A 397 0.51 -2.36 -28.67
C ILE A 397 1.11 -0.95 -28.84
N GLU A 398 2.36 -0.85 -29.31
CA GLU A 398 3.04 0.44 -29.53
C GLU A 398 2.25 1.37 -30.46
N ASN A 399 1.70 0.83 -31.56
CA ASN A 399 0.93 1.64 -32.50
C ASN A 399 -0.40 2.12 -31.91
N TYR A 400 -1.08 1.27 -31.13
CA TYR A 400 -2.31 1.63 -30.46
C TYR A 400 -2.07 2.72 -29.40
N LEU A 401 -1.13 2.50 -28.48
CA LEU A 401 -0.78 3.45 -27.43
C LEU A 401 -0.18 4.75 -27.98
N GLY A 402 0.56 4.70 -29.09
CA GLY A 402 1.18 5.89 -29.69
C GLY A 402 0.28 6.67 -30.65
N GLY A 403 -0.86 6.12 -31.07
CA GLY A 403 -1.61 6.64 -32.21
C GLY A 403 -3.14 6.67 -32.09
N GLU A 404 -3.72 5.91 -31.18
CA GLU A 404 -5.18 5.68 -31.14
C GLU A 404 -5.85 6.04 -29.81
N ILE A 405 -5.10 6.15 -28.71
CA ILE A 405 -5.66 6.55 -27.40
C ILE A 405 -5.91 8.07 -27.30
N SER A 406 -6.87 8.45 -26.46
CA SER A 406 -7.28 9.84 -26.21
C SER A 406 -6.44 10.55 -25.15
N CYS A 407 -5.84 9.81 -24.23
CA CYS A 407 -5.14 10.30 -23.03
C CYS A 407 -3.61 10.36 -23.20
N SER A 408 -2.92 10.96 -22.22
CA SER A 408 -1.45 10.98 -22.14
C SER A 408 -0.93 9.83 -21.29
N LEU A 409 0.19 9.23 -21.70
CA LEU A 409 0.90 8.22 -20.90
C LEU A 409 2.09 8.79 -20.12
N ALA A 410 2.23 10.11 -19.93
CA ALA A 410 3.40 10.63 -19.23
C ALA A 410 3.43 10.20 -17.74
N CYS A 411 4.55 9.64 -17.26
CA CYS A 411 4.67 9.03 -15.93
C CYS A 411 4.42 10.00 -14.75
N ASP A 412 4.87 11.25 -14.88
CA ASP A 412 4.73 12.32 -13.87
C ASP A 412 3.79 13.44 -14.30
N ALA A 413 3.16 13.32 -15.47
CA ALA A 413 2.09 14.24 -15.79
C ALA A 413 0.90 13.83 -14.95
N SER A 414 0.50 14.70 -14.01
CA SER A 414 -0.85 14.71 -13.47
C SER A 414 -1.81 14.49 -14.64
N LEU A 415 -2.40 13.31 -14.72
CA LEU A 415 -3.11 12.90 -15.92
C LEU A 415 -4.23 13.90 -16.20
N VAL A 416 -4.35 14.31 -17.46
CA VAL A 416 -5.42 15.20 -17.90
C VAL A 416 -6.74 14.44 -17.77
N GLY A 417 -7.75 15.09 -17.23
CA GLY A 417 -9.08 14.53 -17.04
C GLY A 417 -10.11 15.63 -17.06
N VAL A 418 -11.38 15.27 -16.94
CA VAL A 418 -12.47 16.23 -16.92
C VAL A 418 -12.36 17.09 -15.67
N CYS A 419 -12.24 18.39 -15.88
CA CYS A 419 -12.34 19.42 -14.89
C CYS A 419 -13.68 20.15 -15.05
N CYS A 420 -14.48 20.08 -14.00
CA CYS A 420 -15.82 20.65 -13.96
C CYS A 420 -15.83 21.96 -13.19
N ILE A 421 -16.17 23.04 -13.87
CA ILE A 421 -16.35 24.36 -13.25
C ILE A 421 -17.85 24.69 -13.34
N GLY A 422 -18.59 24.35 -12.29
CA GLY A 422 -20.06 24.27 -12.37
C GLY A 422 -20.48 23.24 -13.42
N GLU A 423 -21.44 23.57 -14.27
CA GLU A 423 -21.89 22.70 -15.38
C GLU A 423 -20.94 22.68 -16.58
N SER A 424 -19.85 23.47 -16.56
CA SER A 424 -18.91 23.57 -17.68
C SER A 424 -17.82 22.51 -17.56
N CYS A 425 -17.57 21.81 -18.67
CA CYS A 425 -16.56 20.74 -18.78
C CYS A 425 -15.35 21.20 -19.58
N ASN A 426 -14.15 20.98 -19.03
CA ASN A 426 -12.88 21.24 -19.69
C ASN A 426 -11.84 20.19 -19.26
N GLU A 427 -10.99 19.71 -20.17
CA GLU A 427 -9.96 18.72 -19.83
C GLU A 427 -8.68 19.44 -19.36
N SER A 428 -8.25 19.20 -18.11
CA SER A 428 -7.01 19.76 -17.53
C SER A 428 -6.35 18.78 -16.58
N THR A 429 -5.17 19.08 -16.03
CA THR A 429 -4.60 18.27 -14.93
C THR A 429 -5.34 18.49 -13.61
N ILE A 430 -5.19 17.60 -12.61
CA ILE A 430 -5.77 17.80 -11.26
C ILE A 430 -5.33 19.14 -10.65
N SER A 431 -4.03 19.44 -10.68
CA SER A 431 -3.48 20.68 -10.13
C SER A 431 -4.00 21.92 -10.87
N GLU A 432 -4.15 21.87 -12.19
CA GLU A 432 -4.74 22.98 -12.96
C GLU A 432 -6.23 23.14 -12.68
N CYS A 433 -6.95 22.02 -12.50
CA CYS A 433 -8.37 22.03 -12.22
C CYS A 433 -8.65 22.67 -10.86
N GLU A 434 -7.95 22.22 -9.82
CA GLU A 434 -8.02 22.76 -8.46
C GLU A 434 -7.62 24.24 -8.41
N ASN A 435 -6.57 24.63 -9.14
CA ASN A 435 -6.15 26.03 -9.26
C ASN A 435 -7.20 26.93 -9.92
N THR A 436 -8.13 26.35 -10.68
CA THR A 436 -9.28 27.06 -11.25
C THR A 436 -10.56 26.88 -10.44
N SER A 437 -10.48 26.30 -9.24
CA SER A 437 -11.62 25.95 -8.39
C SER A 437 -12.63 25.02 -9.08
N GLY A 438 -12.16 24.20 -10.01
CA GLY A 438 -12.94 23.15 -10.65
C GLY A 438 -12.85 21.84 -9.86
N VAL A 439 -13.85 20.98 -10.06
CA VAL A 439 -13.90 19.61 -9.54
C VAL A 439 -13.34 18.69 -10.61
N PHE A 440 -12.25 18.01 -10.29
CA PHE A 440 -11.59 17.09 -11.21
C PHE A 440 -12.27 15.71 -11.14
N LEU A 441 -12.96 15.28 -12.21
CA LEU A 441 -13.69 14.00 -12.28
C LEU A 441 -12.77 12.81 -12.58
N GLY A 442 -11.49 12.94 -12.25
CA GLY A 442 -10.52 11.88 -12.47
C GLY A 442 -9.84 11.95 -13.81
N SER A 443 -8.62 11.49 -13.79
CA SER A 443 -7.70 11.41 -14.91
C SER A 443 -8.12 10.39 -15.97
N GLY A 444 -7.92 10.72 -17.26
CA GLY A 444 -8.28 9.84 -18.38
C GLY A 444 -9.76 9.92 -18.80
N THR A 445 -10.59 10.65 -18.05
CA THR A 445 -11.98 10.96 -18.41
C THR A 445 -12.04 12.04 -19.51
N SER A 446 -13.10 12.02 -20.33
CA SER A 446 -13.29 12.99 -21.41
C SER A 446 -14.62 13.74 -21.29
N CYS A 447 -14.63 14.99 -21.76
CA CYS A 447 -15.86 15.81 -21.78
C CYS A 447 -16.92 15.29 -22.76
N GLU A 448 -16.60 14.30 -23.59
CA GLU A 448 -17.57 13.64 -24.48
C GLU A 448 -18.42 12.59 -23.75
N THR A 449 -17.94 12.06 -22.62
CA THR A 449 -18.55 10.92 -21.91
C THR A 449 -18.90 11.21 -20.46
N ALA A 450 -18.16 12.07 -19.76
CA ALA A 450 -18.41 12.38 -18.35
C ALA A 450 -19.44 13.52 -18.18
N SER A 451 -20.10 13.56 -17.03
CA SER A 451 -21.08 14.61 -16.68
C SER A 451 -20.57 15.51 -15.55
N CYS A 452 -20.49 16.82 -15.80
CA CYS A 452 -20.08 17.82 -14.81
C CYS A 452 -21.13 18.20 -13.76
N ASN A 453 -22.03 17.27 -13.44
CA ASN A 453 -22.96 17.49 -12.34
C ASN A 453 -22.26 17.08 -11.02
N PRO A 454 -22.05 17.98 -10.05
CA PRO A 454 -21.38 17.63 -8.80
C PRO A 454 -22.16 16.55 -8.06
N GLN A 455 -21.44 15.51 -7.60
CA GLN A 455 -22.02 14.39 -6.87
C GLN A 455 -21.81 14.59 -5.36
N VAL A 456 -22.92 14.79 -4.65
CA VAL A 456 -22.99 15.00 -3.19
C VAL A 456 -23.50 13.74 -2.50
N GLY A 457 -23.30 13.62 -1.20
CA GLY A 457 -23.86 12.55 -0.35
C GLY A 457 -24.34 13.11 0.99
N ALA A 458 -25.21 12.39 1.68
CA ALA A 458 -25.70 12.76 3.00
C ALA A 458 -24.55 12.90 4.00
N CYS A 459 -24.51 14.02 4.70
CA CYS A 459 -23.57 14.34 5.76
C CYS A 459 -24.35 14.58 7.05
N CYS A 460 -24.12 13.73 8.04
CA CYS A 460 -24.77 13.84 9.35
C CYS A 460 -23.95 14.74 10.27
N THR A 461 -24.59 15.72 10.90
CA THR A 461 -23.93 16.68 11.80
C THR A 461 -24.70 16.84 13.10
N GLY A 462 -23.96 16.92 14.22
CA GLY A 462 -24.52 17.17 15.54
C GLY A 462 -25.39 16.04 16.13
N VAL A 463 -25.86 16.27 17.37
CA VAL A 463 -26.66 15.32 18.17
C VAL A 463 -28.17 15.33 17.86
N ALA A 464 -28.64 16.24 16.99
CA ALA A 464 -30.06 16.43 16.71
C ALA A 464 -30.52 15.91 15.33
N GLY A 465 -29.64 15.19 14.63
CA GLY A 465 -29.94 14.58 13.34
C GLY A 465 -30.01 15.54 12.16
N ASP A 466 -29.22 16.61 12.20
CA ASP A 466 -29.11 17.55 11.09
C ASP A 466 -28.34 16.88 9.94
N CYS A 467 -28.96 16.85 8.76
CA CYS A 467 -28.39 16.27 7.54
C CYS A 467 -28.26 17.32 6.45
N GLU A 468 -27.09 17.41 5.82
CA GLU A 468 -26.89 18.16 4.58
C GLU A 468 -26.26 17.27 3.49
N GLU A 469 -26.69 17.43 2.24
CA GLU A 469 -26.04 16.75 1.11
C GLU A 469 -24.79 17.55 0.70
N LEU A 470 -23.62 17.06 1.12
CA LEU A 470 -22.34 17.74 0.96
C LEU A 470 -21.36 16.91 0.13
N LEU A 471 -20.26 17.54 -0.29
CA LEU A 471 -19.08 16.81 -0.73
C LEU A 471 -18.41 16.15 0.47
N ILE A 472 -17.68 15.05 0.26
CA ILE A 472 -16.94 14.36 1.34
C ILE A 472 -15.99 15.30 2.08
N SER A 473 -15.32 16.20 1.36
CA SER A 473 -14.40 17.18 1.93
C SER A 473 -15.12 18.19 2.81
N ASP A 474 -16.29 18.65 2.38
CA ASP A 474 -17.08 19.64 3.11
C ASP A 474 -17.74 19.03 4.34
N CYS A 475 -18.18 17.77 4.25
CA CYS A 475 -18.67 17.02 5.38
C CYS A 475 -17.60 16.80 6.46
N SER A 476 -16.39 16.41 6.03
CA SER A 476 -15.25 16.22 6.94
C SER A 476 -14.82 17.53 7.60
N ASN A 477 -14.82 18.63 6.84
CA ASN A 477 -14.41 19.96 7.34
C ASN A 477 -15.34 20.53 8.42
N ILE A 478 -16.60 20.10 8.47
CA ILE A 478 -17.55 20.50 9.52
C ILE A 478 -17.66 19.47 10.65
N GLY A 479 -16.82 18.44 10.65
CA GLY A 479 -16.85 17.36 11.64
C GLY A 479 -18.11 16.49 11.53
N GLY A 480 -18.70 16.41 10.33
CA GLY A 480 -19.85 15.56 10.04
C GLY A 480 -19.45 14.16 9.58
N ILE A 481 -20.39 13.22 9.69
CA ILE A 481 -20.24 11.83 9.26
C ILE A 481 -20.79 11.71 7.84
N PHE A 482 -19.90 11.44 6.87
CA PHE A 482 -20.28 11.30 5.47
C PHE A 482 -20.77 9.88 5.19
N ILE A 483 -22.04 9.73 4.80
CA ILE A 483 -22.69 8.44 4.57
C ILE A 483 -22.31 7.82 3.21
N GLY A 484 -21.80 8.65 2.28
CA GLY A 484 -21.26 8.22 0.99
C GLY A 484 -21.94 8.91 -0.20
N TYR A 485 -21.29 8.93 -1.36
CA TYR A 485 -21.77 9.63 -2.57
C TYR A 485 -23.17 9.17 -3.03
N LEU A 486 -24.02 10.08 -3.50
CA LEU A 486 -25.40 9.80 -3.95
C LEU A 486 -26.40 9.32 -2.89
N THR A 487 -26.04 9.32 -1.59
CA THR A 487 -27.02 9.17 -0.50
C THR A 487 -27.77 10.48 -0.28
N GLN A 488 -29.06 10.41 0.06
CA GLN A 488 -29.91 11.59 0.23
C GLN A 488 -30.27 11.79 1.70
N CYS A 489 -30.42 13.05 2.12
CA CYS A 489 -30.87 13.34 3.49
C CYS A 489 -32.31 12.88 3.74
N GLU A 490 -33.12 12.75 2.70
CA GLU A 490 -34.49 12.26 2.78
C GLU A 490 -34.58 10.76 3.11
N ASP A 491 -33.47 10.02 3.02
CA ASP A 491 -33.39 8.60 3.34
C ASP A 491 -33.33 8.33 4.86
N GLY A 492 -33.07 9.36 5.68
CA GLY A 492 -33.21 9.29 7.14
C GLY A 492 -31.98 8.80 7.93
N TYR A 493 -30.81 8.66 7.31
CA TYR A 493 -29.58 8.16 7.97
C TYR A 493 -29.12 8.97 9.18
N CYS A 494 -29.49 10.25 9.24
CA CYS A 494 -29.08 11.13 10.33
C CYS A 494 -30.16 11.26 11.41
N ASP A 495 -31.33 10.64 11.27
CA ASP A 495 -32.41 10.78 12.25
C ASP A 495 -32.01 10.12 13.59
N ALA A 496 -32.06 10.90 14.68
CA ALA A 496 -31.77 10.41 16.03
C ALA A 496 -32.81 9.38 16.52
N ASP A 497 -34.02 9.40 15.94
CA ASP A 497 -35.09 8.44 16.20
C ASP A 497 -35.03 7.22 15.24
N ALA A 498 -34.06 7.17 14.31
CA ALA A 498 -33.85 6.02 13.44
C ALA A 498 -33.14 4.87 14.15
N ALA A 499 -33.32 3.69 13.58
CA ALA A 499 -32.62 2.48 13.98
C ALA A 499 -31.13 2.60 13.59
N ASN A 500 -30.25 2.69 14.59
CA ASN A 500 -28.79 2.74 14.47
C ASN A 500 -28.20 1.54 15.22
N ALA A 501 -26.91 1.25 15.04
CA ALA A 501 -26.30 0.07 15.64
C ALA A 501 -26.55 -0.01 17.15
N CYS A 502 -27.12 -1.12 17.59
CA CYS A 502 -27.27 -1.46 18.98
C CYS A 502 -26.58 -2.79 19.26
N CYS A 503 -25.58 -2.74 20.12
CA CYS A 503 -24.74 -3.86 20.47
C CYS A 503 -25.36 -4.59 21.67
N ILE A 504 -25.99 -5.74 21.40
CA ILE A 504 -26.61 -6.58 22.43
C ILE A 504 -25.83 -7.91 22.46
N ASP A 505 -25.12 -8.17 23.55
CA ASP A 505 -24.18 -9.29 23.66
C ASP A 505 -23.11 -9.26 22.54
N GLU A 506 -22.88 -10.36 21.80
CA GLU A 506 -22.01 -10.43 20.60
C GLU A 506 -22.76 -10.10 19.29
N GLY A 507 -24.02 -9.65 19.40
CA GLY A 507 -24.88 -9.34 18.26
C GLY A 507 -25.05 -7.84 18.05
N CYS A 508 -25.36 -7.47 16.81
CA CYS A 508 -25.76 -6.12 16.47
C CYS A 508 -27.15 -6.13 15.85
N ASP A 509 -28.06 -5.33 16.40
CA ASP A 509 -29.35 -5.01 15.80
C ASP A 509 -29.48 -3.50 15.61
N ASP A 510 -29.97 -3.03 14.45
CA ASP A 510 -30.24 -1.61 14.28
C ASP A 510 -31.53 -1.27 15.06
N LEU A 511 -31.39 -0.49 16.14
CA LEU A 511 -32.46 -0.12 17.05
C LEU A 511 -32.45 1.37 17.36
N THR A 512 -33.60 1.92 17.74
CA THR A 512 -33.66 3.27 18.28
C THR A 512 -32.86 3.31 19.59
N ALA A 513 -32.35 4.48 19.98
CA ALA A 513 -31.62 4.62 21.25
C ALA A 513 -32.46 4.13 22.45
N GLU A 514 -33.78 4.40 22.44
CA GLU A 514 -34.70 3.97 23.50
C GLU A 514 -34.90 2.44 23.48
N ASP A 515 -35.11 1.83 22.31
CA ASP A 515 -35.30 0.38 22.18
C ASP A 515 -34.01 -0.39 22.52
N CYS A 516 -32.86 0.14 22.11
CA CYS A 516 -31.54 -0.43 22.37
C CYS A 516 -31.27 -0.58 23.88
N VAL A 517 -31.42 0.53 24.61
CA VAL A 517 -31.26 0.55 26.08
C VAL A 517 -32.32 -0.34 26.75
N SER A 518 -33.55 -0.40 26.22
CA SER A 518 -34.61 -1.24 26.78
C SER A 518 -34.34 -2.75 26.67
N LEU A 519 -33.57 -3.15 25.66
CA LEU A 519 -33.14 -4.53 25.42
C LEU A 519 -31.80 -4.86 26.11
N GLY A 520 -31.18 -3.88 26.79
CA GLY A 520 -29.92 -4.04 27.50
C GLY A 520 -28.69 -3.99 26.61
N GLY A 521 -28.80 -3.39 25.41
CA GLY A 521 -27.68 -3.16 24.51
C GLY A 521 -27.08 -1.76 24.62
N THR A 522 -25.90 -1.59 24.04
CA THR A 522 -25.17 -0.32 23.94
C THR A 522 -25.43 0.30 22.58
N TRP A 523 -25.92 1.54 22.57
CA TRP A 523 -26.27 2.24 21.32
C TRP A 523 -25.05 2.96 20.75
N ALA A 524 -24.66 2.63 19.52
CA ALA A 524 -23.38 3.02 18.93
C ALA A 524 -23.34 4.44 18.30
N GLY A 525 -24.44 5.20 18.39
CA GLY A 525 -24.50 6.60 17.96
C GLY A 525 -25.22 6.83 16.62
N ILE A 526 -25.51 8.10 16.31
CA ILE A 526 -26.16 8.49 15.03
C ILE A 526 -25.21 8.21 13.86
N GLY A 527 -25.74 7.57 12.81
CA GLY A 527 -24.97 7.21 11.62
C GLY A 527 -24.13 5.93 11.78
N SER A 528 -24.16 5.31 12.97
CA SER A 528 -23.64 3.97 13.20
C SER A 528 -24.69 2.93 12.82
N SER A 529 -24.26 1.81 12.27
CA SER A 529 -25.19 0.75 11.95
C SER A 529 -24.53 -0.62 11.94
N CYS A 530 -25.32 -1.67 12.15
CA CYS A 530 -24.80 -3.02 12.29
C CYS A 530 -24.07 -3.52 11.06
N ILE A 531 -24.37 -2.94 9.92
CA ILE A 531 -23.68 -3.28 8.68
C ILE A 531 -22.42 -2.46 8.43
N THR A 532 -22.27 -1.31 9.09
CA THR A 532 -21.10 -0.42 8.97
C THR A 532 -20.06 -0.74 10.04
N GLY A 533 -20.21 -1.86 10.74
CA GLY A 533 -19.32 -2.28 11.83
C GLY A 533 -19.57 -1.52 13.13
N GLY A 534 -20.75 -0.91 13.33
CA GLY A 534 -21.05 -0.11 14.53
C GLY A 534 -21.01 -0.88 15.85
N CYS A 535 -20.93 -2.21 15.83
CA CYS A 535 -20.68 -3.06 17.00
C CYS A 535 -19.46 -3.96 16.84
N GLU A 536 -18.66 -3.75 15.79
CA GLU A 536 -17.30 -4.25 15.81
C GLU A 536 -16.50 -3.28 16.69
N PRO A 537 -15.83 -3.79 17.75
CA PRO A 537 -14.90 -2.99 18.52
C PRO A 537 -13.95 -2.29 17.54
N LEU A 538 -13.75 -0.99 17.70
CA LEU A 538 -12.70 -0.28 16.98
C LEU A 538 -11.39 -1.08 17.08
N GLU A 539 -10.51 -0.99 16.07
CA GLU A 539 -9.28 -1.81 16.06
C GLU A 539 -8.47 -1.66 17.35
N ASN A 540 -8.58 -0.53 18.02
CA ASN A 540 -7.96 -0.25 19.30
C ASN A 540 -8.96 -0.06 20.46
N ASP A 541 -10.15 -0.63 20.38
CA ASP A 541 -11.20 -0.52 21.41
C ASP A 541 -10.80 -1.18 22.73
N PHE A 542 -9.97 -2.22 22.65
CA PHE A 542 -9.53 -2.98 23.83
C PHE A 542 -8.04 -2.81 24.07
N CYS A 543 -7.64 -2.95 25.33
CA CYS A 543 -6.23 -2.95 25.71
C CYS A 543 -5.40 -3.96 24.89
N ASP A 544 -5.90 -5.18 24.67
CA ASP A 544 -5.18 -6.23 23.94
C ASP A 544 -4.96 -5.88 22.45
N THR A 545 -5.73 -4.93 21.92
CA THR A 545 -5.64 -4.44 20.54
C THR A 545 -5.14 -3.00 20.47
N ALA A 546 -4.53 -2.49 21.55
CA ALA A 546 -4.00 -1.14 21.63
C ALA A 546 -3.12 -0.77 20.44
N GLN A 547 -3.41 0.38 19.82
CA GLN A 547 -2.65 0.87 18.66
C GLN A 547 -1.25 1.33 19.09
N GLU A 548 -0.20 0.81 18.45
CA GLU A 548 1.16 1.28 18.72
C GLU A 548 1.36 2.72 18.23
N VAL A 549 1.88 3.58 19.11
CA VAL A 549 2.12 5.00 18.84
C VAL A 549 3.56 5.39 19.17
N THR A 550 4.09 6.33 18.39
CA THR A 550 5.41 6.95 18.57
C THR A 550 5.27 8.48 18.63
N GLU A 551 6.38 9.22 18.74
CA GLU A 551 6.33 10.69 18.73
C GLU A 551 5.65 11.21 17.45
N GLY A 552 4.64 12.07 17.62
CA GLY A 552 3.84 12.58 16.52
C GLY A 552 2.37 12.78 16.87
N VAL A 553 1.57 12.97 15.81
CA VAL A 553 0.13 13.20 15.90
C VAL A 553 -0.60 12.03 15.27
N TRP A 554 -1.52 11.41 16.02
CA TRP A 554 -2.23 10.18 15.66
C TRP A 554 -3.72 10.45 15.57
N ASN A 555 -4.34 10.13 14.43
CA ASN A 555 -5.79 10.26 14.28
C ASN A 555 -6.51 9.12 15.00
N PHE A 556 -7.58 9.43 15.71
CA PHE A 556 -8.42 8.42 16.37
C PHE A 556 -9.88 8.85 16.46
N THR A 557 -10.75 7.89 16.79
CA THR A 557 -12.16 8.12 17.10
C THR A 557 -12.57 7.26 18.29
N THR A 558 -13.45 7.78 19.13
CA THR A 558 -14.14 7.04 20.20
C THR A 558 -15.60 6.75 19.83
N ILE A 559 -16.06 7.25 18.69
CA ILE A 559 -17.41 6.96 18.19
C ILE A 559 -17.49 5.48 17.82
N GLY A 560 -18.40 4.75 18.46
CA GLY A 560 -18.56 3.30 18.29
C GLY A 560 -17.68 2.46 19.22
N ALA A 561 -16.83 3.09 20.04
CA ALA A 561 -16.02 2.39 21.04
C ALA A 561 -16.87 1.87 22.21
N THR A 562 -16.55 0.69 22.71
CA THR A 562 -17.10 0.18 23.96
C THR A 562 -16.44 0.87 25.16
N THR A 563 -17.12 0.85 26.32
CA THR A 563 -16.50 1.35 27.56
C THR A 563 -15.92 0.15 28.31
N ASP A 564 -14.60 0.09 28.40
CA ASP A 564 -13.93 -1.00 29.09
C ASP A 564 -14.12 -0.93 30.61
N ASP A 565 -14.29 -2.11 31.23
CA ASP A 565 -14.42 -2.25 32.69
C ASP A 565 -13.06 -2.15 33.43
N ASP A 566 -11.99 -1.79 32.72
CA ASP A 566 -10.65 -1.64 33.28
C ASP A 566 -10.60 -0.56 34.35
N LEU A 567 -10.02 -0.91 35.50
CA LEU A 567 -10.06 -0.08 36.69
C LEU A 567 -9.11 1.11 36.54
N PHE A 568 -9.65 2.30 36.77
CA PHE A 568 -8.88 3.51 37.04
C PHE A 568 -9.19 4.06 38.45
N ASP A 569 -8.22 4.74 39.05
CA ASP A 569 -8.27 5.31 40.38
C ASP A 569 -8.02 6.82 40.35
N ASN A 570 -9.07 7.59 40.63
CA ASN A 570 -9.01 9.05 40.73
C ASN A 570 -8.14 9.54 41.90
N GLU A 571 -7.80 8.68 42.87
CA GLU A 571 -6.84 9.04 43.91
C GLU A 571 -5.40 9.17 43.39
N THR A 572 -5.10 8.60 42.22
CA THR A 572 -3.79 8.72 41.54
C THR A 572 -3.61 10.11 40.91
N CYS A 573 -4.70 10.75 40.48
CA CYS A 573 -4.70 12.11 39.90
C CYS A 573 -5.74 13.02 40.57
N PRO A 574 -5.56 13.35 41.86
CA PRO A 574 -6.60 13.97 42.69
C PRO A 574 -6.67 15.48 42.44
N SER A 575 -7.12 15.90 41.27
CA SER A 575 -7.56 17.26 40.87
C SER A 575 -7.85 17.36 39.37
N GLU A 576 -7.65 16.28 38.61
CA GLU A 576 -7.65 16.32 37.15
C GLU A 576 -9.02 16.04 36.51
N PHE A 577 -10.10 16.06 37.30
CA PHE A 577 -11.50 15.94 36.82
C PHE A 577 -11.83 14.73 35.94
N LEU A 578 -11.21 13.57 36.19
CA LEU A 578 -11.57 12.33 35.48
C LEU A 578 -13.05 11.94 35.65
N GLY A 579 -13.69 11.69 34.52
CA GLY A 579 -15.06 11.23 34.41
C GLY A 579 -15.16 9.71 34.45
N GLY A 580 -15.87 9.15 33.48
CA GLY A 580 -16.09 7.71 33.34
C GLY A 580 -15.15 7.01 32.36
N VAL A 581 -14.30 7.74 31.62
CA VAL A 581 -13.49 7.19 30.53
C VAL A 581 -14.35 6.35 29.57
N ASN A 582 -15.49 6.91 29.15
CA ASN A 582 -16.52 6.21 28.38
C ASN A 582 -16.16 6.12 26.90
N SER A 583 -16.59 5.05 26.21
CA SER A 583 -16.29 4.81 24.80
C SER A 583 -14.80 5.00 24.53
N ASP A 584 -13.98 4.15 25.16
CA ASP A 584 -12.55 4.37 25.22
C ASP A 584 -11.79 3.57 24.17
N VAL A 585 -10.62 4.08 23.81
CA VAL A 585 -9.69 3.42 22.92
C VAL A 585 -8.29 3.43 23.52
N TRP A 586 -7.49 2.45 23.11
CA TRP A 586 -6.20 2.14 23.68
C TRP A 586 -5.07 2.39 22.70
N PHE A 587 -3.95 2.85 23.23
CA PHE A 587 -2.69 2.98 22.52
C PHE A 587 -1.57 2.36 23.35
N THR A 588 -0.53 1.88 22.70
CA THR A 588 0.68 1.40 23.37
C THR A 588 1.88 2.24 22.94
N TYR A 589 2.65 2.69 23.92
CA TYR A 589 3.87 3.46 23.74
C TYR A 589 5.04 2.73 24.40
N ASN A 590 6.03 2.38 23.59
CA ASN A 590 7.26 1.75 24.07
C ASN A 590 8.32 2.84 24.27
N ALA A 591 8.73 3.06 25.53
CA ALA A 591 9.71 4.09 25.85
C ALA A 591 11.11 3.66 25.42
N CYS A 592 11.69 4.39 24.48
CA CYS A 592 13.03 4.13 23.94
C CYS A 592 14.16 4.71 24.80
N GLU A 593 13.86 5.64 25.71
CA GLU A 593 14.76 6.26 26.67
C GLU A 593 13.99 6.70 27.92
N GLU A 594 14.68 6.98 29.03
CA GLU A 594 14.06 7.58 30.22
C GLU A 594 13.84 9.09 29.99
N GLY A 595 12.63 9.59 30.23
CA GLY A 595 12.31 11.00 30.05
C GLY A 595 10.86 11.35 30.32
N SER A 596 10.42 12.52 29.85
CA SER A 596 9.04 13.00 30.07
C SER A 596 8.21 12.87 28.79
N LEU A 597 7.14 12.09 28.86
CA LEU A 597 6.18 11.89 27.76
C LEU A 597 5.01 12.87 27.93
N LEU A 598 4.68 13.60 26.87
CA LEU A 598 3.45 14.37 26.70
C LEU A 598 2.42 13.51 25.99
N VAL A 599 1.23 13.39 26.58
CA VAL A 599 0.06 12.77 25.95
C VAL A 599 -1.06 13.82 25.97
N SER A 600 -1.53 14.25 24.79
CA SER A 600 -2.43 15.40 24.69
C SER A 600 -3.51 15.25 23.63
N THR A 601 -4.74 15.56 24.00
CA THR A 601 -5.89 15.80 23.09
C THR A 601 -6.27 17.28 23.05
N CYS A 602 -5.51 18.13 23.74
CA CYS A 602 -5.80 19.52 24.02
C CYS A 602 -6.03 20.35 22.74
N GLY A 603 -7.30 20.72 22.48
CA GLY A 603 -7.68 21.48 21.29
C GLY A 603 -7.49 20.73 19.95
N LEU A 604 -7.28 19.41 20.00
CA LEU A 604 -7.10 18.52 18.84
C LEU A 604 -8.31 17.59 18.62
N VAL A 605 -9.27 17.60 19.53
CA VAL A 605 -10.52 16.82 19.48
C VAL A 605 -11.72 17.74 19.69
N ASN A 606 -12.91 17.22 19.38
CA ASN A 606 -14.17 17.97 19.44
C ASN A 606 -15.11 17.55 20.60
N PHE A 607 -14.62 16.75 21.54
CA PHE A 607 -15.38 16.23 22.68
C PHE A 607 -14.57 16.34 23.98
N ASP A 608 -15.27 16.17 25.11
CA ASP A 608 -14.73 16.21 26.48
C ASP A 608 -14.00 14.89 26.81
N THR A 609 -12.68 14.92 26.94
CA THR A 609 -11.81 13.72 26.96
C THR A 609 -11.25 13.42 28.33
N ASP A 610 -11.14 12.13 28.67
CA ASP A 610 -10.32 11.59 29.75
C ASP A 610 -9.13 10.81 29.17
N ILE A 611 -7.93 10.98 29.75
CA ILE A 611 -6.71 10.21 29.46
C ILE A 611 -6.27 9.49 30.73
N VAL A 612 -6.01 8.19 30.63
CA VAL A 612 -5.40 7.38 31.70
C VAL A 612 -4.21 6.61 31.14
N VAL A 613 -3.08 6.66 31.82
CA VAL A 613 -1.86 5.95 31.41
C VAL A 613 -1.50 4.89 32.43
N TYR A 614 -1.17 3.70 31.94
CA TYR A 614 -0.75 2.54 32.71
C TYR A 614 0.65 2.07 32.29
N GLU A 615 1.36 1.43 33.21
CA GLU A 615 2.60 0.71 32.96
C GLU A 615 2.35 -0.81 33.02
N GLY A 616 2.93 -1.58 32.10
CA GLY A 616 2.82 -3.04 32.04
C GLY A 616 2.01 -3.55 30.85
N THR A 617 1.39 -4.73 30.98
CA THR A 617 0.54 -5.34 29.96
C THR A 617 -0.92 -5.35 30.40
N CYS A 618 -1.88 -5.57 29.51
CA CYS A 618 -3.31 -5.63 29.82
C CYS A 618 -3.67 -6.57 30.98
N THR A 619 -2.88 -7.63 31.20
CA THR A 619 -3.12 -8.58 32.29
C THR A 619 -2.57 -8.16 33.66
N ASN A 620 -1.67 -7.17 33.71
CA ASN A 620 -0.96 -6.76 34.92
C ASN A 620 -0.67 -5.25 35.00
N MET A 621 -1.42 -4.43 34.27
CA MET A 621 -1.19 -3.00 34.16
C MET A 621 -1.43 -2.28 35.49
N VAL A 622 -0.66 -1.22 35.72
CA VAL A 622 -0.75 -0.36 36.90
C VAL A 622 -0.89 1.07 36.42
N GLN A 623 -1.94 1.77 36.84
CA GLN A 623 -2.14 3.17 36.50
C GLN A 623 -1.00 4.02 37.07
N VAL A 624 -0.36 4.81 36.21
CA VAL A 624 0.79 5.65 36.55
C VAL A 624 0.48 7.14 36.48
N ASP A 625 -0.43 7.56 35.59
CA ASP A 625 -0.86 8.96 35.46
C ASP A 625 -2.23 9.08 34.76
N CYS A 626 -2.86 10.25 34.83
CA CYS A 626 -4.17 10.51 34.26
C CYS A 626 -4.57 12.01 34.29
N ASN A 627 -5.39 12.43 33.33
CA ASN A 627 -6.00 13.76 33.29
C ASN A 627 -7.34 13.73 32.54
N GLY A 628 -8.35 14.45 33.04
CA GLY A 628 -9.68 14.63 32.45
C GLY A 628 -9.99 16.07 32.01
N ASP A 629 -9.25 17.06 32.53
CA ASP A 629 -9.40 18.47 32.17
C ASP A 629 -8.04 19.16 32.16
N GLY A 630 -7.47 19.43 30.97
CA GLY A 630 -6.23 20.17 30.86
C GLY A 630 -6.41 21.66 31.21
N ASP A 631 -5.56 22.20 32.10
CA ASP A 631 -5.65 23.56 32.66
C ASP A 631 -5.77 24.72 31.64
N SER A 632 -5.35 24.50 30.38
CA SER A 632 -5.39 25.49 29.29
C SER A 632 -6.12 24.98 28.04
N CYS A 633 -6.85 23.88 28.16
CA CYS A 633 -7.46 23.18 27.05
C CYS A 633 -8.91 23.62 26.88
N SER A 634 -9.24 24.11 25.68
CA SER A 634 -10.63 24.48 25.37
C SER A 634 -11.47 23.23 25.16
N GLY A 635 -12.73 23.28 25.58
CA GLY A 635 -13.68 22.18 25.36
C GLY A 635 -13.52 21.01 26.31
N TYR A 636 -12.86 21.20 27.47
CA TYR A 636 -12.65 20.14 28.47
C TYR A 636 -11.83 18.98 27.88
N THR A 637 -10.76 19.33 27.16
CA THR A 637 -9.86 18.36 26.54
C THR A 637 -8.66 18.11 27.46
N SER A 638 -8.13 16.90 27.41
CA SER A 638 -7.11 16.43 28.35
C SER A 638 -5.68 16.54 27.84
N GLU A 639 -4.77 16.75 28.78
CA GLU A 639 -3.32 16.79 28.59
C GLU A 639 -2.59 16.40 29.87
N LEU A 640 -1.60 15.50 29.76
CA LEU A 640 -0.72 15.16 30.88
C LEU A 640 0.74 15.00 30.44
N ILE A 641 1.64 15.15 31.41
CA ILE A 641 3.07 14.90 31.25
C ILE A 641 3.51 13.94 32.35
N LEU A 642 3.95 12.75 31.97
CA LEU A 642 4.43 11.72 32.89
C LEU A 642 5.91 11.38 32.63
N ASN A 643 6.57 10.81 33.65
CA ASN A 643 7.91 10.24 33.45
C ASN A 643 7.78 8.79 32.98
N VAL A 644 8.55 8.44 31.96
CA VAL A 644 8.67 7.08 31.42
C VAL A 644 10.12 6.60 31.50
N TYR A 645 10.32 5.27 31.54
CA TYR A 645 11.63 4.63 31.69
C TYR A 645 11.99 3.81 30.45
N GLU A 646 13.26 3.84 30.06
CA GLU A 646 13.77 3.09 28.90
C GLU A 646 13.42 1.60 28.96
N GLY A 647 12.86 1.08 27.87
CA GLY A 647 12.51 -0.32 27.69
C GLY A 647 11.18 -0.73 28.32
N GLU A 648 10.51 0.17 29.05
CA GLU A 648 9.19 -0.07 29.61
C GLU A 648 8.08 0.30 28.60
N SER A 649 6.94 -0.37 28.74
CA SER A 649 5.77 -0.21 27.87
C SER A 649 4.63 0.44 28.64
N TYR A 650 4.02 1.44 28.00
CA TYR A 650 2.95 2.25 28.56
C TYR A 650 1.68 2.08 27.73
N LEU A 651 0.57 1.78 28.40
CA LEU A 651 -0.75 1.72 27.79
C LEU A 651 -1.46 3.06 28.04
N ILE A 652 -1.93 3.69 26.98
CA ILE A 652 -2.62 4.98 27.02
C ILE A 652 -4.07 4.71 26.64
N ARG A 653 -4.98 4.94 27.58
CA ARG A 653 -6.42 4.83 27.41
C ARG A 653 -7.02 6.23 27.24
N VAL A 654 -7.77 6.44 26.17
CA VAL A 654 -8.43 7.72 25.86
C VAL A 654 -9.91 7.48 25.71
N GLY A 655 -10.72 8.13 26.55
CA GLY A 655 -12.18 8.02 26.54
C GLY A 655 -12.86 9.35 26.80
N GLY A 656 -14.16 9.32 27.00
CA GLY A 656 -15.00 10.47 27.27
C GLY A 656 -15.33 10.68 28.74
N PHE A 657 -15.39 11.94 29.18
CA PHE A 657 -15.79 12.27 30.56
C PHE A 657 -17.16 11.69 30.96
N SER A 658 -18.12 11.64 30.03
CA SER A 658 -19.46 11.10 30.28
C SER A 658 -19.91 10.14 29.17
N GLU A 659 -20.98 9.37 29.41
CA GLU A 659 -21.59 8.47 28.42
C GLU A 659 -22.00 9.15 27.09
N ASN A 660 -22.09 10.50 27.06
CA ASN A 660 -22.40 11.26 25.85
C ASN A 660 -21.19 12.03 25.28
N SER A 661 -20.00 11.79 25.82
CA SER A 661 -18.76 12.45 25.42
C SER A 661 -17.96 11.53 24.50
N SER A 662 -18.32 11.45 23.22
CA SER A 662 -17.51 10.75 22.21
C SER A 662 -17.28 11.63 21.00
N GLY A 663 -16.26 11.32 20.20
CA GLY A 663 -15.90 12.12 19.04
C GLY A 663 -14.66 11.61 18.33
N SER A 664 -14.12 12.42 17.43
CA SER A 664 -12.93 12.09 16.66
C SER A 664 -11.98 13.27 16.67
N GLY A 665 -10.70 13.00 16.46
CA GLY A 665 -9.69 14.03 16.42
C GLY A 665 -8.30 13.43 16.43
N GLN A 666 -7.37 14.12 17.08
CA GLN A 666 -5.97 13.71 17.10
C GLN A 666 -5.41 13.61 18.51
N LEU A 667 -4.57 12.60 18.72
CA LEU A 667 -3.76 12.38 19.92
C LEU A 667 -2.32 12.81 19.60
N LEU A 668 -1.79 13.76 20.36
CA LEU A 668 -0.41 14.19 20.31
C LEU A 668 0.40 13.40 21.33
N ILE A 669 1.44 12.73 20.85
CA ILE A 669 2.48 12.09 21.64
C ILE A 669 3.77 12.88 21.41
N SER A 670 4.38 13.43 22.47
CA SER A 670 5.61 14.24 22.34
C SER A 670 6.47 14.20 23.60
N GLY A 671 7.60 14.90 23.64
CA GLY A 671 8.46 15.04 24.83
C GLY A 671 9.65 14.08 24.91
N LEU A 672 9.62 12.98 24.14
CA LEU A 672 10.76 12.08 23.94
C LEU A 672 11.04 11.94 22.46
N GLN A 673 12.27 12.22 22.05
CA GLN A 673 12.71 11.93 20.69
C GLN A 673 13.58 10.68 20.77
N CYS A 674 13.07 9.57 20.24
CA CYS A 674 13.89 8.40 19.95
C CYS A 674 14.86 8.76 18.81
N GLN A 675 15.86 9.59 19.08
CA GLN A 675 16.99 9.79 18.20
C GLN A 675 18.16 8.99 18.77
N PRO A 676 18.75 8.05 18.01
CA PRO A 676 20.07 7.52 18.31
C PRO A 676 21.17 8.58 18.01
N ASP A 677 20.95 9.85 18.37
CA ASP A 677 21.83 10.98 18.04
C ASP A 677 22.18 11.82 19.28
N VAL A 678 22.81 11.20 20.27
CA VAL A 678 23.96 11.88 20.90
C VAL A 678 25.08 10.85 20.99
N PRO A 679 26.05 10.86 20.07
CA PRO A 679 27.27 10.08 20.27
C PRO A 679 27.88 10.50 21.61
N CYS A 680 28.18 9.52 22.47
CA CYS A 680 28.91 9.83 23.69
C CYS A 680 30.24 10.51 23.32
N ILE A 681 30.74 11.42 24.16
CA ILE A 681 31.92 12.25 23.84
C ILE A 681 33.05 11.37 23.30
N GLY A 682 33.31 11.48 22.01
CA GLY A 682 34.34 10.72 21.30
C GLY A 682 33.86 9.64 20.33
N ASP A 683 32.56 9.31 20.26
CA ASP A 683 31.97 8.45 19.21
C ASP A 683 31.67 9.30 17.96
N VAL A 684 32.72 9.74 17.28
CA VAL A 684 32.57 10.62 16.12
C VAL A 684 32.05 9.89 14.87
N THR A 685 31.89 8.56 14.95
CA THR A 685 31.35 7.73 13.86
C THR A 685 29.87 7.37 14.03
N GLY A 686 29.29 7.63 15.22
CA GLY A 686 27.89 7.39 15.52
C GLY A 686 27.54 5.90 15.59
N ASP A 687 28.50 5.04 15.94
CA ASP A 687 28.32 3.58 15.97
C ASP A 687 27.93 3.03 17.36
N GLY A 688 27.75 3.92 18.34
CA GLY A 688 27.38 3.60 19.71
C GLY A 688 28.57 3.17 20.58
N SER A 689 29.81 3.32 20.09
CA SER A 689 31.02 2.98 20.82
C SER A 689 32.20 3.90 20.46
N VAL A 690 32.97 4.30 21.47
CA VAL A 690 34.25 5.00 21.27
C VAL A 690 35.37 3.97 21.10
N GLY A 691 35.87 3.84 19.89
CA GLY A 691 36.85 2.81 19.53
C GLY A 691 37.89 3.25 18.49
N VAL A 692 38.43 2.24 17.81
CA VAL A 692 39.49 2.46 16.81
C VAL A 692 38.97 3.25 15.62
N ASN A 693 37.70 3.08 15.27
CA ASN A 693 37.07 3.76 14.13
C ASN A 693 36.99 5.27 14.37
N ASP A 694 36.64 5.68 15.58
CA ASP A 694 36.58 7.09 16.00
C ASP A 694 37.96 7.74 16.05
N LEU A 695 38.94 7.00 16.58
CA LEU A 695 40.33 7.47 16.59
C LEU A 695 40.84 7.69 15.16
N LEU A 696 40.53 6.76 14.25
CA LEU A 696 40.89 6.90 12.85
C LEU A 696 40.14 8.05 12.17
N ALA A 697 38.89 8.31 12.53
CA ALA A 697 38.12 9.44 12.03
C ALA A 697 38.75 10.79 12.44
N ILE A 698 39.15 10.96 13.71
CA ILE A 698 39.90 12.15 14.16
C ILE A 698 41.21 12.32 13.39
N VAL A 699 41.98 11.24 13.21
CA VAL A 699 43.26 11.30 12.49
C VAL A 699 43.05 11.64 11.01
N ASN A 700 41.95 11.19 10.39
CA ASN A 700 41.63 11.46 9.00
C ASN A 700 41.25 12.93 8.75
N HIS A 701 40.68 13.60 9.75
CA HIS A 701 40.22 14.99 9.66
C HIS A 701 41.17 15.99 10.35
N TRP A 702 42.43 15.60 10.56
CA TRP A 702 43.39 16.39 11.32
C TRP A 702 43.65 17.79 10.73
N GLY A 703 43.43 18.82 11.54
CA GLY A 703 43.59 20.22 11.19
C GLY A 703 42.44 20.83 10.40
N GLU A 704 41.30 20.13 10.27
CA GLU A 704 40.07 20.65 9.68
C GLU A 704 39.22 21.40 10.72
N ASP A 705 38.37 22.32 10.25
CA ASP A 705 37.32 22.98 11.04
C ASP A 705 36.01 22.22 10.79
N ALA A 706 35.88 21.06 11.45
CA ALA A 706 34.82 20.10 11.23
C ALA A 706 34.14 19.77 12.57
N LEU A 707 32.96 20.36 12.79
CA LEU A 707 32.23 20.33 14.06
C LEU A 707 31.98 18.93 14.65
N VAL A 708 31.90 17.88 13.81
CA VAL A 708 31.68 16.50 14.27
C VAL A 708 32.96 15.87 14.83
N TYR A 709 34.13 16.31 14.36
CA TYR A 709 35.44 15.77 14.74
C TYR A 709 36.22 16.71 15.68
N ASP A 710 35.77 17.97 15.82
CA ASP A 710 36.24 18.96 16.79
C ASP A 710 35.49 18.77 18.12
N VAL A 711 35.82 17.66 18.79
CA VAL A 711 35.15 17.14 20.00
C VAL A 711 35.27 18.12 21.17
N ASP A 712 36.32 18.94 21.21
CA ASP A 712 36.50 19.98 22.24
C ASP A 712 35.99 21.37 21.85
N GLU A 713 35.39 21.49 20.66
CA GLU A 713 34.85 22.72 20.07
C GLU A 713 35.85 23.88 20.02
N SER A 714 37.15 23.59 19.89
CA SER A 714 38.19 24.61 19.83
C SER A 714 38.29 25.31 18.47
N GLY A 715 37.57 24.81 17.46
CA GLY A 715 37.57 25.27 16.08
C GLY A 715 38.62 24.60 15.20
N SER A 716 39.23 23.49 15.65
CA SER A 716 40.16 22.70 14.85
C SER A 716 40.40 21.30 15.40
N VAL A 717 40.31 20.28 14.55
CA VAL A 717 40.61 18.88 14.92
C VAL A 717 42.10 18.68 15.20
N ASP A 718 42.49 18.51 16.45
CA ASP A 718 43.89 18.34 16.84
C ASP A 718 44.11 17.41 18.05
N ASN A 719 45.20 17.64 18.79
CA ASN A 719 45.65 16.76 19.86
C ASN A 719 44.65 16.63 21.01
N PRO A 720 44.07 17.72 21.52
CA PRO A 720 42.90 17.72 22.40
C PRO A 720 41.77 16.76 22.01
N ASP A 721 41.28 16.80 20.76
CA ASP A 721 40.16 15.94 20.31
C ASP A 721 40.51 14.47 20.36
N LEU A 722 41.71 14.13 19.87
CA LEU A 722 42.23 12.76 19.92
C LEU A 722 42.33 12.23 21.36
N LEU A 723 42.74 13.10 22.29
CA LEU A 723 42.84 12.73 23.70
C LEU A 723 41.46 12.56 24.34
N LEU A 724 40.45 13.30 23.90
CA LEU A 724 39.06 13.12 24.33
C LEU A 724 38.50 11.79 23.85
N VAL A 725 38.68 11.42 22.58
CA VAL A 725 38.30 10.10 22.05
C VAL A 725 38.98 8.98 22.84
N ILE A 726 40.30 9.05 23.05
CA ILE A 726 41.02 8.02 23.81
C ILE A 726 40.56 7.96 25.28
N SER A 727 40.17 9.09 25.87
CA SER A 727 39.74 9.14 27.27
C SER A 727 38.37 8.53 27.52
N ASN A 728 37.53 8.43 26.48
CA ASN A 728 36.17 7.92 26.56
C ASN A 728 36.00 6.53 25.91
N TRP A 729 37.10 5.80 25.68
CA TRP A 729 37.11 4.49 25.02
C TRP A 729 36.17 3.46 25.67
N GLY A 730 35.21 2.93 24.91
CA GLY A 730 34.20 1.97 25.41
C GLY A 730 32.84 2.15 24.74
N SER A 731 31.85 1.36 25.16
CA SER A 731 30.45 1.53 24.73
C SER A 731 29.84 2.78 25.33
N CYS A 732 28.97 3.47 24.59
CA CYS A 732 28.30 4.71 25.00
C CYS A 732 27.16 4.54 26.04
N GLN A 733 27.23 3.56 26.94
CA GLN A 733 26.21 3.28 27.96
C GLN A 733 26.07 4.39 29.02
#